data_AF-A0A812VF98-F1
#
_entry.id   AF-A0A812VF98-F1
#
_cell.length_a   1.000
_cell.length_b   1.000
_cell.length_c   1.000
_cell.angle_alpha   90.00
_cell.angle_beta   90.00
_cell.angle_gamma   90.00
#
_symmetry.space_group_name_H-M   'P 1'
#
loop_
_entity.id
_entity.type
_entity.pdbx_description
1 polymer ?
#
loop_
_entity_poly.entity_id
_entity_poly.type
_entity_poly.pdbx_seq_one_letter_code
_entity_poly.pdbx_strand_id
1 'polypeptide(L)'
;DYEALMAEKVLLVYDESKGQAMFVSHQWAGIGHPDPSMKQFRVLQDALKGFLYGRADVPASLSVELYLGDGNKITGAEIASKPLFIWYDYFCCPQAADQTEHRRKAIISIPSYIETCRYFAILCPHVRHEEHDMLLNKHTWAERGWCRLEQVCKEFSMQEATCDAIDIQSSIFQTRAPSYNWVKQPVGEGFFTVDADRRRIAPVLRDMVSTKMRSYLLKAKFHDYRLMLNLQAVHFRGLPLNPIDDLIPCFQSDEQDPAAFILAQFMHQNGFVSYTEHTSEGWAPISYAALSGNPLLISALLQQKADPNECTTMPESTCQFAAKTPCLAICAFLKHNHALRVLLASNADLNAKDGYGATALHWAAAGNNAEGIQILRKAGCDRAIQVPNMLGYSPFAMACAGGGLEAIKELMSAVSQKELTCGLHAALLQGGGSAAVVAELIQAGADINGELSVPLLSPFGLIFACLSIRHFFSQTHLSAYAYHHHRASPLMCSLLSSSFDAAAVLLAAGARCDLTNSRGYTALDLAKETSAPEFITAALSGQPTTCEAYVKEHLHKAPVEALAETRVAARNCGYGTDDSTRTTKMTMVVAMMMVTSMVIVATIFITALFLRLIILLVPASTMIAILVIVDGETQDAPPSLWPADEGESSSVWRHQKVQELVVKFWDLFKKEEDSTILKEAYDALVLRFLRIYLPGLSQETEATLCANSWQEAAMGSDRLDLAKFFQGLVRIAQSWCDSNAADDYVGFLEDLLSRSTCFRVSDPLTGEVNMEQPLLRVAFRPVERGDDMMSGGTCGFCESMDLVCSGAADAAEVEVKFDQGQLGINFHTAYFEESAAAVPSFDGAVQR
;
A
#
# COMPACT_ATOMS: atom_id res chain seq x y z
N ASP A 1 -35.68 -4.12 -15.81
CA ASP A 1 -34.64 -3.18 -16.31
C ASP A 1 -34.71 -1.91 -15.45
N TYR A 2 -33.75 -0.99 -15.60
CA TYR A 2 -33.64 0.24 -14.80
C TYR A 2 -34.97 1.03 -14.78
N GLU A 3 -35.60 1.15 -15.94
CA GLU A 3 -36.82 1.93 -16.16
C GLU A 3 -38.00 1.35 -15.37
N ALA A 4 -38.16 0.03 -15.34
CA ALA A 4 -39.16 -0.63 -14.51
C ALA A 4 -38.90 -0.41 -13.01
N LEU A 5 -37.64 -0.55 -12.56
CA LEU A 5 -37.27 -0.37 -11.15
C LEU A 5 -37.43 1.10 -10.69
N MET A 6 -37.16 2.06 -11.57
CA MET A 6 -37.46 3.47 -11.35
C MET A 6 -38.97 3.71 -11.23
N ALA A 7 -39.78 3.14 -12.14
CA ALA A 7 -41.23 3.29 -12.13
C ALA A 7 -41.88 2.68 -10.88
N GLU A 8 -41.35 1.54 -10.41
CA GLU A 8 -41.75 0.88 -9.18
C GLU A 8 -41.19 1.56 -7.91
N LYS A 9 -40.36 2.60 -8.06
CA LYS A 9 -39.70 3.33 -6.96
C LYS A 9 -38.87 2.42 -6.04
N VAL A 10 -38.29 1.37 -6.61
CA VAL A 10 -37.39 0.43 -5.92
C VAL A 10 -35.97 1.00 -5.88
N LEU A 11 -35.60 1.81 -6.87
CA LEU A 11 -34.34 2.55 -6.87
C LEU A 11 -34.45 3.79 -5.98
N LEU A 12 -33.36 4.10 -5.29
CA LEU A 12 -33.24 5.23 -4.38
C LEU A 12 -32.06 6.12 -4.77
N VAL A 13 -32.17 7.40 -4.44
CA VAL A 13 -31.04 8.34 -4.52
C VAL A 13 -30.17 8.11 -3.30
N TYR A 14 -28.94 7.66 -3.50
CA TYR A 14 -27.98 7.42 -2.42
C TYR A 14 -27.33 8.72 -1.96
N ASP A 15 -27.09 8.81 -0.66
CA ASP A 15 -26.24 9.81 -0.04
C ASP A 15 -25.54 9.17 1.16
N GLU A 16 -24.35 9.66 1.51
CA GLU A 16 -23.48 9.05 2.52
C GLU A 16 -24.11 9.03 3.93
N SER A 17 -25.10 9.90 4.21
CA SER A 17 -25.78 9.90 5.51
C SER A 17 -26.66 8.66 5.73
N LYS A 18 -27.05 7.98 4.65
CA LYS A 18 -27.90 6.78 4.71
C LYS A 18 -27.14 5.53 5.14
N GLY A 19 -25.82 5.49 4.99
CA GLY A 19 -25.01 4.30 5.26
C GLY A 19 -23.83 4.16 4.31
N GLN A 20 -23.40 2.93 4.07
CA GLN A 20 -22.27 2.61 3.19
C GLN A 20 -22.75 2.13 1.82
N ALA A 21 -21.94 2.32 0.79
CA ALA A 21 -22.22 1.79 -0.55
C ALA A 21 -21.15 0.77 -0.99
N MET A 22 -21.57 -0.17 -1.84
CA MET A 22 -20.73 -1.13 -2.54
C MET A 22 -20.96 -1.03 -4.04
N PHE A 23 -19.88 -0.79 -4.79
CA PHE A 23 -19.89 -0.88 -6.25
C PHE A 23 -19.67 -2.33 -6.68
N VAL A 24 -20.48 -2.83 -7.63
CA VAL A 24 -20.35 -4.19 -8.15
C VAL A 24 -19.84 -4.17 -9.59
N SER A 25 -18.55 -4.44 -9.75
CA SER A 25 -17.95 -4.67 -11.06
C SER A 25 -18.16 -6.11 -11.48
N HIS A 26 -18.62 -6.33 -12.72
CA HIS A 26 -18.84 -7.67 -13.25
C HIS A 26 -18.73 -7.73 -14.77
N GLN A 27 -18.52 -8.94 -15.31
CA GLN A 27 -18.48 -9.17 -16.75
C GLN A 27 -19.85 -9.64 -17.26
N TRP A 28 -20.31 -9.06 -18.37
CA TRP A 28 -21.54 -9.46 -19.03
C TRP A 28 -21.47 -10.93 -19.49
N ALA A 29 -22.47 -11.72 -19.11
CA ALA A 29 -22.69 -13.11 -19.50
C ALA A 29 -23.59 -13.29 -20.72
N GLY A 30 -24.11 -12.19 -21.29
CA GLY A 30 -24.89 -12.22 -22.52
C GLY A 30 -24.67 -10.97 -23.35
N ILE A 31 -25.09 -10.99 -24.62
CA ILE A 31 -24.99 -9.82 -25.51
C ILE A 31 -26.09 -8.80 -25.16
N GLY A 32 -27.32 -9.30 -24.94
CA GLY A 32 -28.49 -8.46 -24.68
C GLY A 32 -28.80 -8.20 -23.20
N HIS A 33 -28.17 -8.95 -22.30
CA HIS A 33 -28.39 -8.84 -20.86
C HIS A 33 -27.11 -9.26 -20.12
N PRO A 34 -26.70 -8.57 -19.05
CA PRO A 34 -25.39 -8.80 -18.45
C PRO A 34 -25.35 -10.04 -17.55
N ASP A 35 -26.50 -10.55 -17.10
CA ASP A 35 -26.63 -11.84 -16.42
C ASP A 35 -27.98 -12.51 -16.75
N PRO A 36 -28.19 -13.02 -17.97
CA PRO A 36 -29.53 -13.40 -18.45
C PRO A 36 -30.14 -14.58 -17.68
N SER A 37 -29.29 -15.46 -17.13
CA SER A 37 -29.71 -16.55 -16.22
C SER A 37 -29.71 -16.18 -14.74
N MET A 38 -29.39 -14.93 -14.39
CA MET A 38 -29.33 -14.41 -13.02
C MET A 38 -28.41 -15.21 -12.08
N LYS A 39 -27.39 -15.88 -12.64
CA LYS A 39 -26.46 -16.73 -11.89
C LYS A 39 -25.47 -15.91 -11.10
N GLN A 40 -24.90 -14.86 -11.70
CA GLN A 40 -23.96 -13.97 -11.02
C GLN A 40 -24.66 -13.22 -9.90
N PHE A 41 -25.85 -12.68 -10.17
CA PHE A 41 -26.62 -11.94 -9.18
C PHE A 41 -27.02 -12.82 -7.99
N ARG A 42 -27.36 -14.09 -8.20
CA ARG A 42 -27.62 -15.04 -7.11
C ARG A 42 -26.40 -15.27 -6.23
N VAL A 43 -25.21 -15.42 -6.84
CA VAL A 43 -23.95 -15.54 -6.11
C VAL A 43 -23.71 -14.30 -5.23
N LEU A 44 -23.92 -13.10 -5.77
CA LEU A 44 -23.82 -11.86 -5.01
C LEU A 44 -24.80 -11.83 -3.83
N GLN A 45 -26.08 -12.14 -4.08
CA GLN A 45 -27.11 -12.16 -3.02
C GLN A 45 -26.75 -13.12 -1.89
N ASP A 46 -26.24 -14.30 -2.22
CA ASP A 46 -25.92 -15.31 -1.22
C ASP A 46 -24.63 -14.96 -0.45
N ALA A 47 -23.63 -14.36 -1.10
CA ALA A 47 -22.46 -13.78 -0.41
C ALA A 47 -22.86 -12.66 0.57
N LEU A 48 -23.71 -11.72 0.13
CA LEU A 48 -24.20 -10.62 0.96
C LEU A 48 -25.00 -11.12 2.17
N LYS A 49 -25.88 -12.11 1.99
CA LYS A 49 -26.54 -12.78 3.13
C LYS A 49 -25.52 -13.42 4.07
N GLY A 50 -24.46 -14.02 3.53
CA GLY A 50 -23.35 -14.56 4.30
C GLY A 50 -22.73 -13.51 5.23
N PHE A 51 -22.41 -12.34 4.69
CA PHE A 51 -21.86 -11.22 5.47
C PHE A 51 -22.84 -10.70 6.52
N LEU A 52 -24.08 -10.40 6.11
CA LEU A 52 -25.11 -9.81 6.98
C LEU A 52 -25.52 -10.72 8.14
N TYR A 53 -25.51 -12.04 7.93
CA TYR A 53 -25.80 -13.02 8.98
C TYR A 53 -24.57 -13.47 9.78
N GLY A 54 -23.41 -12.84 9.57
CA GLY A 54 -22.16 -13.17 10.26
C GLY A 54 -21.66 -14.60 9.98
N ARG A 55 -22.01 -15.15 8.81
CA ARG A 55 -21.61 -16.50 8.37
C ARG A 55 -20.36 -16.51 7.50
N ALA A 56 -19.96 -15.36 6.97
CA ALA A 56 -18.80 -15.20 6.13
C ALA A 56 -18.01 -13.94 6.52
N ASP A 57 -16.70 -14.08 6.61
CA ASP A 57 -15.73 -12.99 6.61
C ASP A 57 -15.01 -12.98 5.25
N VAL A 58 -14.36 -11.87 4.91
CA VAL A 58 -13.53 -11.75 3.71
C VAL A 58 -12.05 -11.77 4.13
N PRO A 59 -11.40 -12.94 4.12
CA PRO A 59 -9.97 -13.05 4.40
C PRO A 59 -9.14 -12.33 3.33
N ALA A 60 -7.90 -11.96 3.68
CA ALA A 60 -6.96 -11.43 2.71
C ALA A 60 -6.55 -12.52 1.69
N SER A 61 -6.38 -12.12 0.43
CA SER A 61 -5.78 -13.02 -0.56
C SER A 61 -4.32 -13.30 -0.21
N LEU A 62 -3.80 -14.47 -0.63
CA LEU A 62 -2.42 -14.89 -0.36
C LEU A 62 -1.39 -13.83 -0.76
N SER A 63 -1.60 -13.18 -1.91
CA SER A 63 -0.77 -12.07 -2.38
C SER A 63 -0.86 -10.84 -1.48
N VAL A 64 -2.06 -10.46 -1.03
CA VAL A 64 -2.25 -9.29 -0.14
C VAL A 64 -1.52 -9.52 1.18
N GLU A 65 -1.68 -10.69 1.79
CA GLU A 65 -0.99 -11.02 3.04
C GLU A 65 0.52 -11.02 2.88
N LEU A 66 1.03 -11.50 1.73
CA LEU A 66 2.47 -11.59 1.49
C LEU A 66 3.13 -10.21 1.29
N TYR A 67 2.46 -9.30 0.59
CA TYR A 67 3.04 -7.98 0.26
C TYR A 67 2.74 -6.89 1.29
N LEU A 68 1.53 -6.88 1.85
CA LEU A 68 1.09 -5.82 2.76
C LEU A 68 1.22 -6.23 4.23
N GLY A 69 1.42 -7.51 4.53
CA GLY A 69 1.44 -8.06 5.90
C GLY A 69 0.11 -7.94 6.64
N ASP A 70 -0.86 -7.24 6.04
CA ASP A 70 -2.16 -6.89 6.56
C ASP A 70 -3.05 -8.13 6.50
N GLY A 71 -3.00 -8.94 7.56
CA GLY A 71 -3.92 -10.05 7.80
C GLY A 71 -5.32 -9.60 8.19
N ASN A 72 -5.66 -8.31 8.02
CA ASN A 72 -6.97 -7.77 8.33
C ASN A 72 -7.99 -8.28 7.30
N LYS A 73 -8.68 -9.33 7.71
CA LYS A 73 -9.95 -9.76 7.13
C LYS A 73 -10.99 -8.65 7.29
N ILE A 74 -11.84 -8.47 6.30
CA ILE A 74 -13.04 -7.64 6.45
C ILE A 74 -14.10 -8.54 7.07
N THR A 75 -14.61 -8.18 8.24
CA THR A 75 -15.57 -9.05 8.93
C THR A 75 -16.99 -8.85 8.41
N GLY A 76 -17.80 -9.90 8.43
CA GLY A 76 -19.23 -9.76 8.12
C GLY A 76 -19.92 -8.73 9.04
N ALA A 77 -19.47 -8.64 10.30
CA ALA A 77 -19.94 -7.64 11.26
C ALA A 77 -19.59 -6.20 10.86
N GLU A 78 -18.40 -5.96 10.29
CA GLU A 78 -18.03 -4.66 9.74
C GLU A 78 -18.95 -4.26 8.59
N ILE A 79 -19.18 -5.17 7.64
CA ILE A 79 -20.06 -4.93 6.49
C ILE A 79 -21.51 -4.69 6.97
N ALA A 80 -21.95 -5.40 8.00
CA ALA A 80 -23.29 -5.28 8.58
C ALA A 80 -23.43 -4.09 9.55
N SER A 81 -22.36 -3.36 9.85
CA SER A 81 -22.35 -2.30 10.88
C SER A 81 -23.20 -1.09 10.49
N LYS A 82 -23.41 -0.86 9.19
CA LYS A 82 -24.23 0.21 8.62
C LYS A 82 -25.11 -0.34 7.50
N PRO A 83 -26.22 0.31 7.17
CA PRO A 83 -26.99 -0.05 5.98
C PRO A 83 -26.08 -0.06 4.74
N LEU A 84 -26.09 -1.16 4.00
CA LEU A 84 -25.29 -1.34 2.78
C LEU A 84 -26.16 -1.15 1.54
N PHE A 85 -25.81 -0.19 0.71
CA PHE A 85 -26.43 0.09 -0.58
C PHE A 85 -25.60 -0.51 -1.70
N ILE A 86 -26.26 -1.14 -2.67
CA ILE A 86 -25.59 -1.81 -3.79
C ILE A 86 -25.75 -0.96 -5.04
N TRP A 87 -24.61 -0.53 -5.60
CA TRP A 87 -24.54 0.02 -6.94
C TRP A 87 -24.21 -1.11 -7.92
N TYR A 88 -25.17 -1.45 -8.78
CA TYR A 88 -25.03 -2.48 -9.77
C TYR A 88 -25.44 -1.89 -11.12
N ASP A 89 -24.45 -1.65 -11.98
CA ASP A 89 -24.53 -0.76 -13.14
C ASP A 89 -25.75 -1.01 -14.02
N TYR A 90 -26.08 -2.27 -14.27
CA TYR A 90 -27.24 -2.62 -15.08
C TYR A 90 -28.59 -2.16 -14.49
N PHE A 91 -28.73 -2.22 -13.16
CA PHE A 91 -29.94 -1.77 -12.47
C PHE A 91 -29.91 -0.28 -12.15
N CYS A 92 -28.73 0.33 -12.13
CA CYS A 92 -28.52 1.73 -11.71
C CYS A 92 -28.34 2.70 -12.89
N CYS A 93 -28.09 2.21 -14.11
CA CYS A 93 -27.93 3.03 -15.30
C CYS A 93 -29.03 2.77 -16.35
N PRO A 94 -29.49 3.81 -17.07
CA PRO A 94 -30.47 3.66 -18.15
C PRO A 94 -30.03 2.68 -19.26
N GLN A 95 -30.93 1.78 -19.66
CA GLN A 95 -30.64 0.73 -20.63
C GLN A 95 -31.36 0.93 -21.98
N ALA A 96 -32.40 1.76 -22.02
CA ALA A 96 -33.14 2.04 -23.25
C ALA A 96 -32.30 2.76 -24.32
N ALA A 97 -32.56 2.45 -25.60
CA ALA A 97 -31.76 2.92 -26.74
C ALA A 97 -31.86 4.43 -27.00
N ASP A 98 -33.03 5.02 -26.70
CA ASP A 98 -33.30 6.46 -26.79
C ASP A 98 -32.62 7.27 -25.68
N GLN A 99 -32.18 6.62 -24.58
CA GLN A 99 -31.53 7.24 -23.42
C GLN A 99 -30.01 7.42 -23.60
N THR A 100 -29.54 7.64 -24.83
CA THR A 100 -28.10 7.69 -25.17
C THR A 100 -27.36 8.78 -24.39
N GLU A 101 -27.95 9.97 -24.21
CA GLU A 101 -27.33 11.06 -23.46
C GLU A 101 -27.27 10.78 -21.95
N HIS A 102 -28.33 10.19 -21.37
CA HIS A 102 -28.33 9.81 -19.96
C HIS A 102 -27.31 8.71 -19.68
N ARG A 103 -27.15 7.75 -20.60
CA ARG A 103 -26.10 6.72 -20.53
C ARG A 103 -24.70 7.32 -20.60
N ARG A 104 -24.50 8.31 -21.49
CA ARG A 104 -23.23 9.05 -21.58
C ARG A 104 -22.89 9.74 -20.26
N LYS A 105 -23.88 10.41 -19.65
CA LYS A 105 -23.72 11.05 -18.34
C LYS A 105 -23.34 10.03 -17.26
N ALA A 106 -24.04 8.89 -17.21
CA ALA A 106 -23.76 7.81 -16.27
C ALA A 106 -22.33 7.26 -16.40
N ILE A 107 -21.82 7.10 -17.63
CA ILE A 107 -20.43 6.67 -17.89
C ILE A 107 -19.43 7.68 -17.34
N ILE A 108 -19.66 8.98 -17.57
CA ILE A 108 -18.74 10.04 -17.14
C ILE A 108 -18.69 10.13 -15.60
N SER A 109 -19.77 9.80 -14.91
CA SER A 109 -19.86 9.84 -13.45
C SER A 109 -19.44 8.54 -12.74
N ILE A 110 -19.02 7.49 -13.46
CA ILE A 110 -18.46 6.26 -12.87
C ILE A 110 -17.42 6.55 -11.76
N PRO A 111 -16.42 7.44 -11.98
CA PRO A 111 -15.42 7.73 -10.94
C PRO A 111 -16.06 8.26 -9.67
N SER A 112 -17.04 9.16 -9.78
CA SER A 112 -17.72 9.76 -8.63
C SER A 112 -18.52 8.74 -7.83
N TYR A 113 -19.19 7.79 -8.47
CA TYR A 113 -19.94 6.76 -7.75
C TYR A 113 -19.02 5.79 -7.01
N ILE A 114 -17.95 5.34 -7.67
CA ILE A 114 -16.96 4.45 -7.05
C ILE A 114 -16.26 5.18 -5.89
N GLU A 115 -15.98 6.47 -6.03
CA GLU A 115 -15.41 7.29 -4.97
C GLU A 115 -16.29 7.32 -3.72
N THR A 116 -17.62 7.34 -3.85
CA THR A 116 -18.53 7.27 -2.68
C THR A 116 -18.67 5.88 -2.06
N CYS A 117 -18.15 4.83 -2.70
CA CYS A 117 -18.31 3.45 -2.23
C CYS A 117 -17.23 3.06 -1.22
N ARG A 118 -17.65 2.45 -0.10
CA ARG A 118 -16.75 1.86 0.89
C ARG A 118 -16.12 0.56 0.38
N TYR A 119 -16.88 -0.20 -0.41
CA TYR A 119 -16.47 -1.51 -0.93
C TYR A 119 -16.56 -1.55 -2.47
N PHE A 120 -15.61 -2.26 -3.10
CA PHE A 120 -15.59 -2.55 -4.53
C PHE A 120 -15.65 -4.07 -4.72
N ALA A 121 -16.81 -4.60 -5.09
CA ALA A 121 -17.00 -6.03 -5.31
C ALA A 121 -16.65 -6.41 -6.75
N ILE A 122 -15.66 -7.29 -6.92
CA ILE A 122 -15.33 -7.95 -8.18
C ILE A 122 -16.14 -9.25 -8.24
N LEU A 123 -17.32 -9.18 -8.85
CA LEU A 123 -18.22 -10.33 -8.99
C LEU A 123 -17.79 -11.16 -10.20
N CYS A 124 -17.08 -12.26 -9.95
CA CYS A 124 -16.44 -13.06 -10.99
C CYS A 124 -16.63 -14.58 -10.80
N PRO A 125 -17.88 -15.07 -10.62
CA PRO A 125 -18.14 -16.50 -10.56
C PRO A 125 -17.93 -17.18 -11.91
N HIS A 126 -17.61 -18.47 -11.87
CA HIS A 126 -17.52 -19.32 -13.06
C HIS A 126 -18.90 -19.49 -13.72
N VAL A 127 -19.18 -18.66 -14.72
CA VAL A 127 -20.45 -18.64 -15.46
C VAL A 127 -20.18 -18.63 -16.96
N ARG A 128 -20.87 -19.50 -17.71
CA ARG A 128 -20.74 -19.55 -19.17
C ARG A 128 -21.49 -18.39 -19.80
N HIS A 129 -20.85 -17.73 -20.76
CA HIS A 129 -21.51 -16.72 -21.58
C HIS A 129 -22.55 -17.40 -22.49
N GLU A 130 -23.74 -16.81 -22.65
CA GLU A 130 -24.86 -17.50 -23.32
C GLU A 130 -24.64 -17.67 -24.83
N GLU A 131 -24.13 -16.64 -25.50
CA GLU A 131 -23.95 -16.65 -26.96
C GLU A 131 -22.49 -16.84 -27.40
N HIS A 132 -21.52 -16.59 -26.51
CA HIS A 132 -20.10 -16.78 -26.79
C HIS A 132 -19.62 -18.06 -26.12
N ASP A 133 -18.79 -18.84 -26.82
CA ASP A 133 -18.18 -20.04 -26.24
C ASP A 133 -17.01 -19.66 -25.31
N MET A 134 -17.34 -19.00 -24.20
CA MET A 134 -16.41 -18.43 -23.25
C MET A 134 -16.94 -18.61 -21.83
N LEU A 135 -16.08 -19.09 -20.93
CA LEU A 135 -16.34 -19.05 -19.50
C LEU A 135 -15.87 -17.72 -18.93
N LEU A 136 -16.71 -17.10 -18.11
CA LEU A 136 -16.35 -15.94 -17.31
C LEU A 136 -15.72 -16.37 -15.99
N ASN A 137 -14.63 -15.72 -15.59
CA ASN A 137 -14.00 -15.86 -14.29
C ASN A 137 -13.20 -14.58 -13.95
N LYS A 138 -12.44 -14.59 -12.85
CA LYS A 138 -11.59 -13.46 -12.45
C LYS A 138 -10.59 -13.05 -13.54
N HIS A 139 -10.02 -14.02 -14.26
CA HIS A 139 -9.04 -13.76 -15.30
C HIS A 139 -9.68 -13.05 -16.51
N THR A 140 -10.80 -13.55 -17.04
CA THR A 140 -11.49 -12.91 -18.18
C THR A 140 -12.07 -11.55 -17.80
N TRP A 141 -12.50 -11.37 -16.54
CA TRP A 141 -12.90 -10.06 -16.01
C TRP A 141 -11.72 -9.08 -16.07
N ALA A 142 -10.53 -9.48 -15.62
CA ALA A 142 -9.33 -8.64 -15.63
C ALA A 142 -8.81 -8.34 -17.04
N GLU A 143 -9.25 -9.06 -18.07
CA GLU A 143 -8.93 -8.76 -19.47
C GLU A 143 -9.83 -7.68 -20.08
N ARG A 144 -10.99 -7.38 -19.48
CA ARG A 144 -11.97 -6.44 -20.03
C ARG A 144 -11.57 -5.00 -19.79
N GLY A 145 -11.60 -4.18 -20.83
CA GLY A 145 -11.26 -2.76 -20.75
C GLY A 145 -12.17 -1.95 -19.82
N TRP A 146 -13.49 -2.20 -19.84
CA TRP A 146 -14.45 -1.56 -18.92
C TRP A 146 -14.18 -1.90 -17.44
N CYS A 147 -13.96 -3.19 -17.14
CA CYS A 147 -13.65 -3.63 -15.77
C CYS A 147 -12.32 -3.05 -15.26
N ARG A 148 -11.31 -2.93 -16.15
CA ARG A 148 -10.06 -2.23 -15.84
C ARG A 148 -10.27 -0.75 -15.55
N LEU A 149 -11.16 -0.07 -16.29
CA LEU A 149 -11.49 1.33 -16.02
C LEU A 149 -12.10 1.48 -14.61
N GLU A 150 -13.09 0.66 -14.27
CA GLU A 150 -13.73 0.66 -12.95
C GLU A 150 -12.71 0.41 -11.83
N GLN A 151 -11.80 -0.56 -12.03
CA GLN A 151 -10.71 -0.81 -11.10
C GLN A 151 -9.80 0.42 -10.96
N VAL A 152 -9.41 1.07 -12.06
CA VAL A 152 -8.59 2.29 -12.01
C VAL A 152 -9.33 3.44 -11.32
N CYS A 153 -10.65 3.56 -11.47
CA CYS A 153 -11.46 4.52 -10.72
C CYS A 153 -11.32 4.33 -9.22
N LYS A 154 -11.39 3.07 -8.75
CA LYS A 154 -11.14 2.74 -7.34
C LYS A 154 -9.71 3.10 -6.93
N GLU A 155 -8.73 2.76 -7.77
CA GLU A 155 -7.30 2.94 -7.44
C GLU A 155 -6.89 4.41 -7.42
N PHE A 156 -7.56 5.27 -8.20
CA PHE A 156 -7.29 6.71 -8.24
C PHE A 156 -8.17 7.54 -7.31
N SER A 157 -9.09 6.91 -6.55
CA SER A 157 -9.97 7.59 -5.58
C SER A 157 -9.22 8.58 -4.69
N MET A 158 -9.82 9.75 -4.42
CA MET A 158 -9.20 10.84 -3.65
C MET A 158 -9.31 10.64 -2.14
N GLN A 159 -10.14 9.69 -1.72
CA GLN A 159 -10.38 9.38 -0.32
C GLN A 159 -9.14 8.81 0.36
N GLU A 160 -8.91 9.24 1.60
CA GLU A 160 -7.83 8.71 2.44
C GLU A 160 -8.19 7.32 3.00
N ALA A 161 -9.48 7.06 3.21
CA ALA A 161 -9.98 5.73 3.51
C ALA A 161 -9.98 4.87 2.23
N THR A 162 -9.33 3.71 2.29
CA THR A 162 -9.24 2.82 1.12
C THR A 162 -10.59 2.19 0.81
N CYS A 163 -11.10 2.39 -0.40
CA CYS A 163 -12.18 1.55 -0.92
C CYS A 163 -11.70 0.10 -0.99
N ASP A 164 -12.28 -0.77 -0.16
CA ASP A 164 -11.82 -2.15 -0.01
C ASP A 164 -12.35 -3.03 -1.14
N ALA A 165 -11.43 -3.65 -1.89
CA ALA A 165 -11.78 -4.52 -3.00
C ALA A 165 -12.03 -5.96 -2.51
N ILE A 166 -13.16 -6.54 -2.91
CA ILE A 166 -13.60 -7.88 -2.52
C ILE A 166 -13.82 -8.72 -3.78
N ASP A 167 -13.00 -9.73 -3.99
CA ASP A 167 -13.24 -10.75 -5.02
C ASP A 167 -14.34 -11.69 -4.54
N ILE A 168 -15.41 -11.84 -5.31
CA ILE A 168 -16.52 -12.77 -5.06
C ILE A 168 -16.56 -13.78 -6.22
N GLN A 169 -15.94 -14.94 -6.02
CA GLN A 169 -15.95 -16.03 -7.02
C GLN A 169 -17.06 -17.04 -6.75
N SER A 170 -17.54 -17.14 -5.52
CA SER A 170 -18.73 -17.94 -5.16
C SER A 170 -19.42 -17.36 -3.93
N SER A 171 -20.55 -17.95 -3.53
CA SER A 171 -21.28 -17.57 -2.32
C SER A 171 -20.54 -17.90 -1.02
N ILE A 172 -19.51 -18.76 -1.08
CA ILE A 172 -18.71 -19.18 0.07
C ILE A 172 -17.22 -18.83 -0.05
N PHE A 173 -16.79 -18.34 -1.21
CA PHE A 173 -15.40 -17.98 -1.47
C PHE A 173 -15.29 -16.50 -1.84
N GLN A 174 -14.84 -15.70 -0.87
CA GLN A 174 -14.55 -14.29 -1.05
C GLN A 174 -13.18 -13.95 -0.49
N THR A 175 -12.43 -13.06 -1.16
CA THR A 175 -11.11 -12.63 -0.70
C THR A 175 -10.90 -11.15 -0.91
N ARG A 176 -10.18 -10.49 0.00
CA ARG A 176 -9.76 -9.11 -0.18
C ARG A 176 -8.71 -9.06 -1.30
N ALA A 177 -9.03 -8.33 -2.36
CA ALA A 177 -8.21 -8.20 -3.55
C ALA A 177 -7.08 -7.18 -3.34
N PRO A 178 -5.94 -7.32 -4.03
CA PRO A 178 -4.86 -6.34 -3.96
C PRO A 178 -5.27 -4.99 -4.57
N SER A 179 -4.70 -3.92 -4.04
CA SER A 179 -5.06 -2.54 -4.40
C SER A 179 -4.37 -1.96 -5.65
N TYR A 180 -3.45 -2.67 -6.32
CA TYR A 180 -2.62 -2.09 -7.39
C TYR A 180 -2.36 -3.07 -8.53
N ASN A 181 -3.14 -3.02 -9.62
CA ASN A 181 -2.86 -3.79 -10.85
C ASN A 181 -2.70 -2.95 -12.13
N TRP A 182 -3.02 -1.65 -12.10
CA TRP A 182 -3.04 -0.81 -13.30
C TRP A 182 -1.72 -0.77 -14.09
N VAL A 183 -0.55 -0.84 -13.42
CA VAL A 183 0.76 -0.80 -14.09
C VAL A 183 0.95 -1.99 -15.04
N LYS A 184 0.42 -3.16 -14.66
CA LYS A 184 0.51 -4.40 -15.43
C LYS A 184 -0.64 -4.55 -16.42
N GLN A 185 -1.75 -3.86 -16.19
CA GLN A 185 -2.99 -4.01 -16.96
C GLN A 185 -3.58 -2.64 -17.35
N PRO A 186 -2.95 -1.90 -18.27
CA PRO A 186 -3.52 -0.65 -18.78
C PRO A 186 -4.93 -0.84 -19.34
N VAL A 187 -5.78 0.16 -19.11
CA VAL A 187 -7.19 0.15 -19.53
C VAL A 187 -7.31 -0.02 -21.05
N GLY A 188 -6.52 0.73 -21.81
CA GLY A 188 -6.50 0.67 -23.28
C GLY A 188 -5.82 -0.58 -23.85
N GLU A 189 -5.23 -1.46 -23.05
CA GLU A 189 -4.82 -2.78 -23.53
C GLU A 189 -5.88 -3.85 -23.28
N GLY A 190 -6.99 -3.49 -22.61
CA GLY A 190 -8.10 -4.40 -22.37
C GLY A 190 -8.87 -4.75 -23.63
N PHE A 191 -9.57 -5.88 -23.57
CA PHE A 191 -10.54 -6.32 -24.56
C PHE A 191 -11.83 -5.51 -24.44
N PHE A 192 -12.27 -4.92 -25.56
CA PHE A 192 -13.55 -4.23 -25.69
C PHE A 192 -14.41 -4.98 -26.71
N THR A 193 -15.64 -5.33 -26.34
CA THR A 193 -16.60 -5.90 -27.29
C THR A 193 -16.90 -4.93 -28.44
N VAL A 194 -16.92 -3.62 -28.13
CA VAL A 194 -17.08 -2.54 -29.12
C VAL A 194 -15.85 -1.65 -29.08
N ASP A 195 -14.98 -1.73 -30.08
CA ASP A 195 -13.70 -1.00 -30.10
C ASP A 195 -13.85 0.52 -29.97
N ALA A 196 -14.96 1.08 -30.47
CA ALA A 196 -15.30 2.50 -30.32
C ALA A 196 -15.42 2.96 -28.86
N ASP A 197 -15.65 2.04 -27.91
CA ASP A 197 -15.71 2.34 -26.47
C ASP A 197 -14.39 2.91 -25.94
N ARG A 198 -13.26 2.59 -26.56
CA ARG A 198 -11.95 3.19 -26.22
C ARG A 198 -12.01 4.72 -26.26
N ARG A 199 -12.70 5.28 -27.25
CA ARG A 199 -12.89 6.73 -27.40
C ARG A 199 -13.86 7.29 -26.37
N ARG A 200 -14.80 6.49 -25.87
CA ARG A 200 -15.79 6.89 -24.86
C ARG A 200 -15.15 7.02 -23.48
N ILE A 201 -14.28 6.08 -23.12
CA ILE A 201 -13.65 6.04 -21.79
C ILE A 201 -12.40 6.93 -21.69
N ALA A 202 -11.76 7.23 -22.82
CA ALA A 202 -10.53 8.02 -22.86
C ALA A 202 -10.65 9.38 -22.15
N PRO A 203 -11.69 10.20 -22.39
CA PRO A 203 -11.88 11.46 -21.66
C PRO A 203 -12.04 11.26 -20.15
N VAL A 204 -12.72 10.20 -19.72
CA VAL A 204 -12.93 9.89 -18.29
C VAL A 204 -11.59 9.62 -17.62
N LEU A 205 -10.76 8.76 -18.22
CA LEU A 205 -9.44 8.43 -17.66
C LEU A 205 -8.50 9.65 -17.67
N ARG A 206 -8.53 10.48 -18.73
CA ARG A 206 -7.75 11.73 -18.78
C ARG A 206 -8.15 12.67 -17.65
N ASP A 207 -9.45 12.86 -17.42
CA ASP A 207 -9.95 13.75 -16.38
C ASP A 207 -9.59 13.25 -14.97
N MET A 208 -9.67 11.94 -14.73
CA MET A 208 -9.23 11.32 -13.48
C MET A 208 -7.74 11.55 -13.21
N VAL A 209 -6.86 11.28 -14.19
CA VAL A 209 -5.41 11.50 -14.05
C VAL A 209 -5.13 12.98 -13.79
N SER A 210 -5.76 13.88 -14.55
CA SER A 210 -5.65 15.34 -14.37
C SER A 210 -6.05 15.77 -12.95
N THR A 211 -7.22 15.33 -12.49
CA THR A 211 -7.78 15.67 -11.16
C THR A 211 -6.89 15.13 -10.04
N LYS A 212 -6.37 13.91 -10.20
CA LYS A 212 -5.47 13.28 -9.23
C LYS A 212 -4.14 14.03 -9.13
N MET A 213 -3.53 14.37 -10.26
CA MET A 213 -2.32 15.18 -10.30
C MET A 213 -2.51 16.56 -9.65
N ARG A 214 -3.64 17.24 -9.92
CA ARG A 214 -3.97 18.53 -9.29
C ARG A 214 -4.07 18.40 -7.78
N SER A 215 -4.72 17.35 -7.27
CA SER A 215 -4.77 17.16 -5.82
C SER A 215 -3.42 16.85 -5.21
N TYR A 216 -2.53 16.15 -5.89
CA TYR A 216 -1.18 15.94 -5.37
C TYR A 216 -0.46 17.28 -5.23
N LEU A 217 -0.58 18.17 -6.22
CA LEU A 217 -0.04 19.53 -6.13
C LEU A 217 -0.66 20.33 -4.98
N LEU A 218 -1.99 20.34 -4.84
CA LEU A 218 -2.68 21.04 -3.75
C LEU A 218 -2.29 20.51 -2.36
N LYS A 219 -1.98 19.22 -2.25
CA LYS A 219 -1.53 18.57 -1.00
C LYS A 219 -0.01 18.61 -0.82
N ALA A 220 0.72 19.34 -1.68
CA ALA A 220 2.18 19.40 -1.73
C ALA A 220 2.88 18.01 -1.82
N LYS A 221 2.19 17.01 -2.40
CA LYS A 221 2.70 15.66 -2.65
C LYS A 221 3.43 15.61 -4.00
N PHE A 222 4.55 16.33 -4.09
CA PHE A 222 5.27 16.51 -5.36
C PHE A 222 5.83 15.20 -5.94
N HIS A 223 6.23 14.25 -5.10
CA HIS A 223 6.69 12.94 -5.56
C HIS A 223 5.59 12.18 -6.31
N ASP A 224 4.42 12.04 -5.69
CA ASP A 224 3.26 11.37 -6.27
C ASP A 224 2.79 12.06 -7.56
N TYR A 225 2.81 13.40 -7.57
CA TYR A 225 2.55 14.19 -8.77
C TYR A 225 3.51 13.83 -9.91
N ARG A 226 4.83 13.85 -9.65
CA ARG A 226 5.85 13.53 -10.67
C ARG A 226 5.74 12.09 -11.15
N LEU A 227 5.45 11.13 -10.27
CA LEU A 227 5.21 9.75 -10.66
C LEU A 227 4.04 9.66 -11.64
N MET A 228 2.89 10.23 -11.30
CA MET A 228 1.70 10.18 -12.14
C MET A 228 1.88 10.94 -13.46
N LEU A 229 2.53 12.10 -13.43
CA LEU A 229 2.87 12.90 -14.61
C LEU A 229 3.71 12.09 -15.60
N ASN A 230 4.71 11.35 -15.12
CA ASN A 230 5.62 10.59 -15.97
C ASN A 230 5.10 9.19 -16.29
N LEU A 231 4.07 8.68 -15.61
CA LEU A 231 3.44 7.39 -15.92
C LEU A 231 2.27 7.50 -16.92
N GLN A 232 2.00 8.69 -17.46
CA GLN A 232 0.92 8.90 -18.44
C GLN A 232 1.01 7.98 -19.67
N ALA A 233 2.22 7.68 -20.15
CA ALA A 233 2.43 6.74 -21.26
C ALA A 233 1.98 5.30 -20.93
N VAL A 234 1.98 4.93 -19.65
CA VAL A 234 1.46 3.65 -19.14
C VAL A 234 -0.05 3.75 -18.96
N HIS A 235 -0.54 4.81 -18.30
CA HIS A 235 -1.97 5.01 -18.03
C HIS A 235 -2.81 5.08 -19.32
N PHE A 236 -2.33 5.79 -20.33
CA PHE A 236 -3.06 6.03 -21.57
C PHE A 236 -2.74 5.02 -22.68
N ARG A 237 -1.95 3.99 -22.38
CA ARG A 237 -1.54 3.01 -23.39
C ARG A 237 -2.74 2.33 -24.03
N GLY A 238 -2.76 2.31 -25.37
CA GLY A 238 -3.87 1.75 -26.15
C GLY A 238 -5.13 2.61 -26.21
N LEU A 239 -5.06 3.87 -25.73
CA LEU A 239 -6.11 4.87 -25.87
C LEU A 239 -5.66 6.03 -26.77
N PRO A 240 -6.59 6.67 -27.50
CA PRO A 240 -6.29 7.81 -28.35
C PRO A 240 -6.22 9.11 -27.53
N LEU A 241 -5.26 9.19 -26.61
CA LEU A 241 -5.04 10.34 -25.72
C LEU A 241 -3.66 10.94 -25.92
N ASN A 242 -3.62 12.27 -25.87
CA ASN A 242 -2.36 13.00 -25.71
C ASN A 242 -2.02 13.11 -24.23
N PRO A 243 -0.73 13.11 -23.86
CA PRO A 243 -0.30 13.45 -22.51
C PRO A 243 -0.85 14.81 -22.06
N ILE A 244 -1.11 14.93 -20.77
CA ILE A 244 -1.41 16.18 -20.08
C ILE A 244 -0.08 16.83 -19.74
N ASP A 245 0.19 17.97 -20.36
CA ASP A 245 1.47 18.68 -20.32
C ASP A 245 1.32 20.19 -20.03
N ASP A 246 0.11 20.60 -19.65
CA ASP A 246 -0.32 21.97 -19.40
C ASP A 246 -0.77 22.20 -17.93
N LEU A 247 -0.47 21.25 -17.04
CA LEU A 247 -0.94 21.32 -15.66
C LEU A 247 -0.23 22.41 -14.85
N ILE A 248 1.08 22.56 -15.06
CA ILE A 248 1.85 23.69 -14.55
C ILE A 248 1.82 24.81 -15.61
N PRO A 249 1.19 25.96 -15.31
CA PRO A 249 1.03 27.04 -16.28
C PRO A 249 2.37 27.74 -16.59
N CYS A 250 2.33 28.71 -17.50
CA CYS A 250 3.43 29.64 -17.80
C CYS A 250 4.69 29.02 -18.41
N PHE A 251 4.62 27.82 -19.00
CA PHE A 251 5.72 27.32 -19.82
C PHE A 251 5.87 28.14 -21.10
N GLN A 252 7.05 28.70 -21.31
CA GLN A 252 7.44 29.40 -22.53
C GLN A 252 8.82 28.92 -22.96
N SER A 253 9.00 28.62 -24.24
CA SER A 253 10.28 28.18 -24.78
C SER A 253 10.41 28.65 -26.22
N ASP A 254 11.56 29.27 -26.54
CA ASP A 254 11.94 29.66 -27.90
C ASP A 254 12.71 28.54 -28.63
N GLU A 255 12.83 27.36 -28.00
CA GLU A 255 13.59 26.24 -28.54
C GLU A 255 12.92 25.66 -29.79
N GLN A 256 13.69 25.65 -30.89
CA GLN A 256 13.25 25.06 -32.17
C GLN A 256 13.65 23.59 -32.29
N ASP A 257 14.68 23.17 -31.56
CA ASP A 257 15.09 21.78 -31.52
C ASP A 257 14.09 20.96 -30.69
N PRO A 258 13.50 19.89 -31.24
CA PRO A 258 12.50 19.11 -30.52
C PRO A 258 13.03 18.48 -29.21
N ALA A 259 14.31 18.12 -29.14
CA ALA A 259 14.88 17.53 -27.95
C ALA A 259 15.08 18.57 -26.84
N ALA A 260 15.58 19.76 -27.19
CA ALA A 260 15.69 20.89 -26.27
C ALA A 260 14.30 21.35 -25.76
N PHE A 261 13.31 21.44 -26.64
CA PHE A 261 11.94 21.81 -26.26
C PHE A 261 11.32 20.80 -25.27
N ILE A 262 11.36 19.50 -25.58
CA ILE A 262 10.82 18.45 -24.71
C ILE A 262 11.56 18.43 -23.37
N LEU A 263 12.88 18.62 -23.38
CA LEU A 263 13.66 18.71 -22.15
C LEU A 263 13.23 19.91 -21.30
N ALA A 264 13.11 21.10 -21.89
CA ALA A 264 12.67 22.30 -21.18
C ALA A 264 11.25 22.13 -20.60
N GLN A 265 10.33 21.57 -21.38
CA GLN A 265 8.96 21.30 -20.94
C GLN A 265 8.94 20.29 -19.78
N PHE A 266 9.73 19.22 -19.88
CA PHE A 266 9.85 18.21 -18.83
C PHE A 266 10.40 18.80 -17.53
N MET A 267 11.47 19.59 -17.60
CA MET A 267 12.06 20.24 -16.42
C MET A 267 11.05 21.19 -15.77
N HIS A 268 10.32 21.98 -16.56
CA HIS A 268 9.28 22.90 -16.09
C HIS A 268 8.12 22.16 -15.42
N GLN A 269 7.52 21.17 -16.10
CA GLN A 269 6.37 20.45 -15.56
C GLN A 269 6.72 19.64 -14.31
N ASN A 270 7.96 19.13 -14.19
CA ASN A 270 8.40 18.43 -12.98
C ASN A 270 8.94 19.38 -11.88
N GLY A 271 9.13 20.66 -12.17
CA GLY A 271 9.72 21.63 -11.25
C GLY A 271 11.17 21.30 -10.88
N PHE A 272 11.97 20.84 -11.83
CA PHE A 272 13.40 20.62 -11.66
C PHE A 272 14.20 21.88 -12.03
N VAL A 273 15.23 22.18 -11.24
CA VAL A 273 16.18 23.27 -11.43
C VAL A 273 17.47 22.78 -12.10
N SER A 274 17.82 21.50 -11.98
CA SER A 274 19.04 20.91 -12.52
C SER A 274 18.83 19.51 -13.08
N TYR A 275 19.53 19.15 -14.15
CA TYR A 275 19.42 17.85 -14.82
C TYR A 275 19.93 16.66 -13.99
N THR A 276 20.69 16.93 -12.93
CA THR A 276 21.33 15.91 -12.07
C THR A 276 20.99 16.10 -10.61
N GLU A 277 19.95 16.87 -10.28
CA GLU A 277 19.49 16.96 -8.90
C GLU A 277 18.82 15.66 -8.44
N HIS A 278 18.67 15.51 -7.13
CA HIS A 278 17.91 14.42 -6.53
C HIS A 278 16.79 15.01 -5.68
N THR A 279 15.58 14.48 -5.81
CA THR A 279 14.46 14.87 -4.95
C THR A 279 14.70 14.44 -3.50
N SER A 280 13.82 14.86 -2.58
CA SER A 280 13.78 14.37 -1.19
C SER A 280 13.67 12.84 -1.09
N GLU A 281 13.05 12.20 -2.08
CA GLU A 281 12.92 10.75 -2.19
C GLU A 281 14.10 10.11 -2.92
N GLY A 282 15.08 10.93 -3.33
CA GLY A 282 16.32 10.59 -4.02
C GLY A 282 16.15 10.06 -5.43
N TRP A 283 15.20 10.61 -6.18
CA TRP A 283 15.05 10.36 -7.62
C TRP A 283 15.67 11.49 -8.42
N ALA A 284 16.42 11.15 -9.46
CA ALA A 284 16.94 12.14 -10.41
C ALA A 284 15.97 12.36 -11.58
N PRO A 285 16.10 13.46 -12.33
CA PRO A 285 15.32 13.72 -13.54
C PRO A 285 15.30 12.56 -14.53
N ILE A 286 16.44 11.88 -14.75
CA ILE A 286 16.50 10.72 -15.66
C ILE A 286 15.68 9.52 -15.18
N SER A 287 15.53 9.34 -13.85
CA SER A 287 14.68 8.29 -13.27
C SER A 287 13.20 8.53 -13.58
N TYR A 288 12.75 9.78 -13.55
CA TYR A 288 11.40 10.15 -13.98
C TYR A 288 11.24 10.07 -15.50
N ALA A 289 12.26 10.45 -16.28
CA ALA A 289 12.24 10.26 -17.72
C ALA A 289 12.14 8.77 -18.11
N ALA A 290 12.74 7.86 -17.34
CA ALA A 290 12.60 6.42 -17.53
C ALA A 290 11.15 5.94 -17.34
N LEU A 291 10.41 6.54 -16.40
CA LEU A 291 8.96 6.31 -16.24
C LEU A 291 8.17 6.80 -17.46
N SER A 292 8.56 7.91 -18.09
CA SER A 292 7.89 8.42 -19.32
C SER A 292 8.13 7.53 -20.54
N GLY A 293 9.28 6.85 -20.58
CA GLY A 293 9.67 6.03 -21.71
C GLY A 293 10.00 6.80 -22.99
N ASN A 294 10.11 8.13 -22.92
CA ASN A 294 10.42 8.96 -24.08
C ASN A 294 11.93 8.87 -24.43
N PRO A 295 12.32 8.23 -25.55
CA PRO A 295 13.72 8.05 -25.91
C PRO A 295 14.43 9.37 -26.25
N LEU A 296 13.71 10.37 -26.78
CA LEU A 296 14.28 11.69 -27.08
C LEU A 296 14.61 12.45 -25.80
N LEU A 297 13.70 12.43 -24.81
CA LEU A 297 13.93 13.04 -23.51
C LEU A 297 15.13 12.42 -22.79
N ILE A 298 15.22 11.08 -22.76
CA ILE A 298 16.35 10.38 -22.15
C ILE A 298 17.65 10.74 -22.87
N SER A 299 17.64 10.76 -24.20
CA SER A 299 18.83 11.17 -24.98
C SER A 299 19.25 12.61 -24.66
N ALA A 300 18.31 13.53 -24.52
CA ALA A 300 18.58 14.92 -24.17
C ALA A 300 19.18 15.05 -22.76
N LEU A 301 18.64 14.34 -21.77
CA LEU A 301 19.20 14.32 -20.40
C LEU A 301 20.62 13.73 -20.36
N LEU A 302 20.88 12.66 -21.12
CA LEU A 302 22.22 12.06 -21.22
C LEU A 302 23.23 13.02 -21.87
N GLN A 303 22.81 13.82 -22.86
CA GLN A 303 23.65 14.89 -23.42
C GLN A 303 23.97 15.98 -22.38
N GLN A 304 23.07 16.21 -21.43
CA GLN A 304 23.30 17.07 -20.25
C GLN A 304 24.05 16.36 -19.11
N LYS A 305 24.73 15.23 -19.40
CA LYS A 305 25.55 14.44 -18.46
C LYS A 305 24.78 13.79 -17.31
N ALA A 306 23.49 13.52 -17.46
CA ALA A 306 22.79 12.61 -16.56
C ALA A 306 23.45 11.21 -16.59
N ASP A 307 23.53 10.54 -15.44
CA ASP A 307 24.12 9.19 -15.36
C ASP A 307 23.12 8.14 -15.87
N PRO A 308 23.45 7.35 -16.90
CA PRO A 308 22.60 6.25 -17.37
C PRO A 308 22.41 5.12 -16.33
N ASN A 309 23.23 5.09 -15.27
CA ASN A 309 23.20 4.10 -14.19
C ASN A 309 22.48 4.60 -12.93
N GLU A 310 21.80 5.75 -13.03
CA GLU A 310 21.05 6.29 -11.91
C GLU A 310 20.02 5.26 -11.38
N CYS A 311 19.90 5.21 -10.06
CA CYS A 311 19.04 4.28 -9.35
C CYS A 311 18.14 5.04 -8.38
N THR A 312 16.91 4.57 -8.18
CA THR A 312 16.05 5.10 -7.11
C THR A 312 16.74 4.89 -5.75
N THR A 313 16.69 5.83 -4.82
CA THR A 313 17.32 5.59 -3.50
C THR A 313 16.38 4.87 -2.53
N MET A 314 15.08 5.16 -2.62
CA MET A 314 14.04 4.62 -1.74
C MET A 314 13.13 3.64 -2.50
N PRO A 315 12.50 2.68 -1.80
CA PRO A 315 11.47 1.85 -2.40
C PRO A 315 10.26 2.71 -2.74
N GLU A 316 9.61 2.42 -3.87
CA GLU A 316 8.42 3.14 -4.32
C GLU A 316 7.22 2.18 -4.35
N SER A 317 6.27 2.42 -3.47
CA SER A 317 5.17 1.50 -3.19
C SER A 317 4.14 1.44 -4.32
N THR A 318 3.92 2.55 -5.03
CA THR A 318 2.92 2.65 -6.10
C THR A 318 3.24 1.71 -7.26
N CYS A 319 4.51 1.70 -7.67
CA CYS A 319 5.00 0.82 -8.75
C CYS A 319 5.66 -0.47 -8.21
N GLN A 320 5.74 -0.62 -6.88
CA GLN A 320 6.42 -1.71 -6.18
C GLN A 320 7.89 -1.84 -6.55
N PHE A 321 8.55 -0.72 -6.88
CA PHE A 321 9.98 -0.72 -7.12
C PHE A 321 10.72 -0.82 -5.80
N ALA A 322 11.76 -1.64 -5.79
CA ALA A 322 12.66 -1.72 -4.64
C ALA A 322 13.52 -0.45 -4.54
N ALA A 323 14.15 -0.24 -3.39
CA ALA A 323 15.26 0.69 -3.31
C ALA A 323 16.34 0.29 -4.33
N LYS A 324 17.13 1.26 -4.80
CA LYS A 324 18.22 1.05 -5.78
C LYS A 324 17.75 0.50 -7.14
N THR A 325 16.50 0.72 -7.53
CA THR A 325 16.02 0.25 -8.84
C THR A 325 16.67 1.08 -9.96
N PRO A 326 17.45 0.48 -10.87
CA PRO A 326 18.10 1.21 -11.95
C PRO A 326 17.11 1.74 -13.00
N CYS A 327 17.41 2.87 -13.64
CA CYS A 327 16.59 3.41 -14.75
C CYS A 327 16.33 2.37 -15.85
N LEU A 328 17.34 1.54 -16.15
CA LEU A 328 17.24 0.45 -17.11
C LEU A 328 16.16 -0.58 -16.70
N ALA A 329 16.05 -0.90 -15.41
CA ALA A 329 15.05 -1.81 -14.89
C ALA A 329 13.63 -1.22 -14.93
N ILE A 330 13.49 0.08 -14.67
CA ILE A 330 12.21 0.81 -14.81
C ILE A 330 11.71 0.71 -16.25
N CYS A 331 12.54 1.04 -17.25
CA CYS A 331 12.16 0.93 -18.66
C CYS A 331 11.83 -0.52 -19.06
N ALA A 332 12.56 -1.50 -18.53
CA ALA A 332 12.35 -2.90 -18.80
C ALA A 332 10.98 -3.39 -18.28
N PHE A 333 10.63 -3.04 -17.04
CA PHE A 333 9.35 -3.39 -16.42
C PHE A 333 8.16 -2.75 -17.13
N LEU A 334 8.28 -1.46 -17.47
CA LEU A 334 7.19 -0.68 -18.08
C LEU A 334 7.06 -0.90 -19.59
N LYS A 335 7.86 -1.78 -20.21
CA LYS A 335 7.86 -2.05 -21.66
C LYS A 335 8.30 -0.86 -22.53
N HIS A 336 9.14 0.03 -22.01
CA HIS A 336 9.67 1.19 -22.74
C HIS A 336 10.90 0.79 -23.57
N ASN A 337 10.68 -0.07 -24.57
CA ASN A 337 11.76 -0.74 -25.31
C ASN A 337 12.65 0.21 -26.11
N HIS A 338 12.13 1.34 -26.61
CA HIS A 338 12.96 2.35 -27.27
C HIS A 338 13.86 3.09 -26.28
N ALA A 339 13.32 3.53 -25.13
CA ALA A 339 14.10 4.11 -24.04
C ALA A 339 15.16 3.13 -23.50
N LEU A 340 14.80 1.86 -23.37
CA LEU A 340 15.71 0.78 -22.99
C LEU A 340 16.91 0.70 -23.93
N ARG A 341 16.70 0.75 -25.25
CA ARG A 341 17.79 0.75 -26.25
C ARG A 341 18.69 1.98 -26.14
N VAL A 342 18.12 3.16 -25.86
CA VAL A 342 18.90 4.40 -25.68
C VAL A 342 19.83 4.28 -24.46
N LEU A 343 19.30 3.86 -23.30
CA LEU A 343 20.10 3.67 -22.09
C LEU A 343 21.24 2.67 -22.30
N LEU A 344 20.97 1.55 -23.00
CA LEU A 344 22.00 0.57 -23.34
C LEU A 344 23.07 1.11 -24.28
N ALA A 345 22.68 1.88 -25.29
CA ALA A 345 23.62 2.55 -26.19
C ALA A 345 24.51 3.57 -25.45
N SER A 346 24.04 4.07 -24.31
CA SER A 346 24.77 4.99 -23.43
C SER A 346 25.49 4.28 -22.29
N ASN A 347 25.77 2.98 -22.39
CA ASN A 347 26.50 2.18 -21.40
C ASN A 347 25.82 2.06 -20.02
N ALA A 348 24.49 1.99 -19.98
CA ALA A 348 23.79 1.54 -18.77
C ALA A 348 24.22 0.10 -18.40
N ASP A 349 24.47 -0.13 -17.11
CA ASP A 349 24.91 -1.40 -16.57
C ASP A 349 23.77 -2.43 -16.59
N LEU A 350 23.92 -3.39 -17.50
CA LEU A 350 23.04 -4.55 -17.67
C LEU A 350 22.89 -5.40 -16.41
N ASN A 351 23.88 -5.39 -15.53
CA ASN A 351 23.93 -6.19 -14.32
C ASN A 351 23.64 -5.40 -13.05
N ALA A 352 23.26 -4.12 -13.19
CA ALA A 352 22.85 -3.31 -12.06
C ALA A 352 21.69 -4.01 -11.32
N LYS A 353 21.82 -4.05 -9.99
CA LYS A 353 20.91 -4.76 -9.10
C LYS A 353 20.21 -3.77 -8.20
N ASP A 354 18.90 -3.97 -8.04
CA ASP A 354 18.15 -3.30 -7.01
C ASP A 354 18.43 -3.86 -5.60
N GLY A 355 17.72 -3.33 -4.61
CA GLY A 355 17.84 -3.71 -3.21
C GLY A 355 17.47 -5.18 -2.92
N TYR A 356 16.75 -5.85 -3.82
CA TYR A 356 16.49 -7.29 -3.74
C TYR A 356 17.42 -8.11 -4.61
N GLY A 357 18.42 -7.50 -5.24
CA GLY A 357 19.35 -8.19 -6.14
C GLY A 357 18.76 -8.48 -7.52
N ALA A 358 17.61 -7.92 -7.87
CA ALA A 358 16.97 -8.10 -9.18
C ALA A 358 17.57 -7.14 -10.22
N THR A 359 17.77 -7.65 -11.42
CA THR A 359 18.35 -6.92 -12.57
C THR A 359 17.26 -6.48 -13.55
N ALA A 360 17.62 -5.67 -14.56
CA ALA A 360 16.68 -5.28 -15.62
C ALA A 360 16.00 -6.48 -16.30
N LEU A 361 16.66 -7.65 -16.39
CA LEU A 361 16.07 -8.86 -16.95
C LEU A 361 14.98 -9.46 -16.04
N HIS A 362 15.16 -9.42 -14.71
CA HIS A 362 14.13 -9.84 -13.75
C HIS A 362 12.89 -8.93 -13.87
N TRP A 363 13.11 -7.63 -14.02
CA TRP A 363 12.06 -6.64 -14.18
C TRP A 363 11.35 -6.73 -15.53
N ALA A 364 12.07 -7.01 -16.63
CA ALA A 364 11.46 -7.33 -17.93
C ALA A 364 10.55 -8.56 -17.85
N ALA A 365 10.99 -9.59 -17.13
CA ALA A 365 10.24 -10.81 -16.90
C ALA A 365 8.95 -10.55 -16.08
N ALA A 366 9.05 -9.81 -14.98
CA ALA A 366 7.91 -9.43 -14.15
C ALA A 366 6.90 -8.52 -14.87
N GLY A 367 7.37 -7.69 -15.82
CA GLY A 367 6.55 -6.82 -16.66
C GLY A 367 5.93 -7.51 -17.88
N ASN A 368 6.16 -8.81 -18.08
CA ASN A 368 5.77 -9.55 -19.30
C ASN A 368 6.28 -8.87 -20.59
N ASN A 369 7.54 -8.42 -20.57
CA ASN A 369 8.17 -7.69 -21.67
C ASN A 369 9.07 -8.60 -22.52
N ALA A 370 8.48 -9.42 -23.39
CA ALA A 370 9.21 -10.34 -24.26
C ALA A 370 10.24 -9.62 -25.17
N GLU A 371 9.87 -8.48 -25.77
CA GLU A 371 10.80 -7.70 -26.59
C GLU A 371 11.96 -7.13 -25.75
N GLY A 372 11.68 -6.61 -24.54
CA GLY A 372 12.73 -6.16 -23.62
C GLY A 372 13.71 -7.27 -23.25
N ILE A 373 13.21 -8.49 -23.01
CA ILE A 373 14.06 -9.67 -22.77
C ILE A 373 14.98 -9.94 -23.98
N GLN A 374 14.44 -9.88 -25.21
CA GLN A 374 15.24 -10.04 -26.43
C GLN A 374 16.29 -8.94 -26.60
N ILE A 375 15.96 -7.69 -26.25
CA ILE A 375 16.90 -6.56 -26.29
C ILE A 375 18.05 -6.79 -25.31
N LEU A 376 17.72 -7.13 -24.06
CA LEU A 376 18.72 -7.35 -23.01
C LEU A 376 19.62 -8.55 -23.31
N ARG A 377 19.06 -9.64 -23.87
CA ARG A 377 19.84 -10.79 -24.37
C ARG A 377 20.84 -10.39 -25.45
N LYS A 378 20.38 -9.65 -26.46
CA LYS A 378 21.26 -9.13 -27.54
C LYS A 378 22.37 -8.21 -27.02
N ALA A 379 22.14 -7.53 -25.90
CA ALA A 379 23.15 -6.70 -25.24
C ALA A 379 24.16 -7.50 -24.38
N GLY A 380 24.00 -8.83 -24.24
CA GLY A 380 24.96 -9.70 -23.56
C GLY A 380 24.57 -10.15 -22.14
N CYS A 381 23.28 -10.10 -21.77
CA CYS A 381 22.78 -10.56 -20.46
C CYS A 381 22.79 -12.09 -20.24
N ASP A 382 23.41 -12.90 -21.08
CA ASP A 382 23.26 -14.36 -21.07
C ASP A 382 23.64 -15.01 -19.71
N ARG A 383 24.59 -14.42 -18.98
CA ARG A 383 24.98 -14.89 -17.64
C ARG A 383 23.95 -14.56 -16.54
N ALA A 384 23.07 -13.59 -16.75
CA ALA A 384 22.08 -13.14 -15.76
C ALA A 384 20.74 -13.88 -15.85
N ILE A 385 20.50 -14.68 -16.90
CA ILE A 385 19.25 -15.43 -17.12
C ILE A 385 18.95 -16.41 -15.98
N GLN A 386 20.00 -16.89 -15.30
CA GLN A 386 19.93 -17.94 -14.29
C GLN A 386 20.27 -17.46 -12.88
N VAL A 387 20.63 -16.18 -12.71
CA VAL A 387 21.04 -15.65 -11.41
C VAL A 387 19.79 -15.33 -10.60
N PRO A 388 19.55 -16.01 -9.47
CA PRO A 388 18.42 -15.66 -8.62
C PRO A 388 18.67 -14.33 -7.91
N ASN A 389 17.59 -13.58 -7.70
CA ASN A 389 17.57 -12.47 -6.77
C ASN A 389 17.68 -12.97 -5.31
N MET A 390 17.69 -12.06 -4.33
CA MET A 390 17.81 -12.42 -2.90
C MET A 390 16.65 -13.28 -2.39
N LEU A 391 15.51 -13.28 -3.08
CA LEU A 391 14.35 -14.11 -2.78
C LEU A 391 14.45 -15.52 -3.42
N GLY A 392 15.53 -15.81 -4.15
CA GLY A 392 15.72 -17.08 -4.83
C GLY A 392 15.02 -17.18 -6.19
N TYR A 393 14.41 -16.10 -6.68
CA TYR A 393 13.74 -16.09 -7.97
C TYR A 393 14.72 -15.73 -9.10
N SER A 394 14.84 -16.62 -10.09
CA SER A 394 15.43 -16.29 -11.38
C SER A 394 14.49 -15.37 -12.18
N PRO A 395 14.96 -14.73 -13.28
CA PRO A 395 14.07 -14.03 -14.20
C PRO A 395 12.92 -14.89 -14.71
N PHE A 396 13.15 -16.18 -15.02
CA PHE A 396 12.08 -17.09 -15.44
C PHE A 396 11.04 -17.29 -14.33
N ALA A 397 11.48 -17.49 -13.10
CA ALA A 397 10.59 -17.67 -11.97
C ALA A 397 9.80 -16.37 -11.64
N MET A 398 10.39 -15.18 -11.86
CA MET A 398 9.69 -13.88 -11.80
C MET A 398 8.60 -13.77 -12.88
N ALA A 399 8.85 -14.20 -14.11
CA ALA A 399 7.82 -14.23 -15.17
C ALA A 399 6.67 -15.16 -14.79
N CYS A 400 6.98 -16.34 -14.23
CA CYS A 400 5.98 -17.29 -13.75
C CYS A 400 5.15 -16.71 -12.60
N ALA A 401 5.80 -16.15 -11.58
CA ALA A 401 5.15 -15.49 -10.45
C ALA A 401 4.22 -14.35 -10.87
N GLY A 402 4.63 -13.55 -11.87
CA GLY A 402 3.83 -12.46 -12.42
C GLY A 402 2.79 -12.86 -13.47
N GLY A 403 2.71 -14.13 -13.86
CA GLY A 403 1.80 -14.61 -14.92
C GLY A 403 2.13 -14.10 -16.33
N GLY A 404 3.39 -13.69 -16.56
CA GLY A 404 3.83 -13.10 -17.83
C GLY A 404 4.05 -14.13 -18.93
N LEU A 405 2.98 -14.60 -19.56
CA LEU A 405 3.01 -15.70 -20.54
C LEU A 405 4.01 -15.49 -21.69
N GLU A 406 4.11 -14.28 -22.23
CA GLU A 406 5.02 -13.98 -23.35
C GLU A 406 6.48 -13.96 -22.89
N ALA A 407 6.75 -13.43 -21.69
CA ALA A 407 8.07 -13.51 -21.08
C ALA A 407 8.47 -14.96 -20.74
N ILE A 408 7.53 -15.80 -20.28
CA ILE A 408 7.75 -17.23 -20.02
C ILE A 408 8.20 -17.93 -21.31
N LYS A 409 7.45 -17.77 -22.41
CA LYS A 409 7.76 -18.37 -23.72
C LYS A 409 9.14 -17.94 -24.23
N GLU A 410 9.46 -16.65 -24.12
CA GLU A 410 10.77 -16.13 -24.53
C GLU A 410 11.91 -16.72 -23.67
N LEU A 411 11.72 -16.83 -22.36
CA LEU A 411 12.75 -17.30 -21.43
C LEU A 411 12.96 -18.83 -21.47
N MET A 412 11.93 -19.60 -21.81
CA MET A 412 11.87 -21.05 -21.73
C MET A 412 13.00 -21.79 -22.46
N SER A 413 13.49 -21.25 -23.58
CA SER A 413 14.57 -21.87 -24.37
C SER A 413 15.89 -22.08 -23.62
N ALA A 414 16.08 -21.41 -22.48
CA ALA A 414 17.31 -21.44 -21.69
C ALA A 414 17.14 -22.03 -20.27
N VAL A 415 16.01 -22.70 -19.99
CA VAL A 415 15.57 -23.10 -18.65
C VAL A 415 15.73 -24.60 -18.43
N SER A 416 16.19 -24.99 -17.24
CA SER A 416 16.32 -26.41 -16.87
C SER A 416 14.99 -27.02 -16.43
N GLN A 417 14.86 -28.33 -16.49
CA GLN A 417 13.67 -29.05 -16.02
C GLN A 417 13.30 -28.72 -14.55
N LYS A 418 14.31 -28.63 -13.68
CA LYS A 418 14.11 -28.25 -12.28
C LYS A 418 13.52 -26.85 -12.15
N GLU A 419 13.99 -25.93 -12.99
CA GLU A 419 13.55 -24.53 -12.98
C GLU A 419 12.14 -24.36 -13.57
N LEU A 420 11.73 -25.18 -14.55
CA LEU A 420 10.34 -25.27 -15.02
C LEU A 420 9.40 -25.64 -13.84
N THR A 421 9.76 -26.67 -13.08
CA THR A 421 9.01 -27.08 -11.90
C THR A 421 9.01 -26.01 -10.80
N CYS A 422 10.13 -25.32 -10.56
CA CYS A 422 10.17 -24.18 -9.65
C CYS A 422 9.28 -23.02 -10.13
N GLY A 423 9.26 -22.74 -11.44
CA GLY A 423 8.39 -21.75 -12.07
C GLY A 423 6.90 -22.07 -11.88
N LEU A 424 6.52 -23.35 -11.99
CA LEU A 424 5.15 -23.79 -11.70
C LEU A 424 4.73 -23.48 -10.26
N HIS A 425 5.59 -23.74 -9.28
CA HIS A 425 5.31 -23.36 -7.89
C HIS A 425 5.28 -21.85 -7.68
N ALA A 426 6.17 -21.10 -8.33
CA ALA A 426 6.21 -19.64 -8.26
C ALA A 426 4.91 -19.02 -8.78
N ALA A 427 4.37 -19.53 -9.90
CA ALA A 427 3.09 -19.10 -10.47
C ALA A 427 1.93 -19.30 -9.47
N LEU A 428 1.85 -20.49 -8.84
CA LEU A 428 0.80 -20.82 -7.89
C LEU A 428 0.86 -20.00 -6.59
N LEU A 429 2.06 -19.59 -6.17
CA LEU A 429 2.23 -18.80 -4.95
C LEU A 429 1.86 -17.31 -5.12
N GLN A 430 2.24 -16.69 -6.25
CA GLN A 430 2.27 -15.22 -6.40
C GLN A 430 1.18 -14.65 -7.33
N GLY A 431 0.18 -15.46 -7.70
CA GLY A 431 -0.96 -15.02 -8.52
C GLY A 431 -0.75 -15.15 -10.04
N GLY A 432 0.36 -15.75 -10.47
CA GLY A 432 0.62 -16.11 -11.88
C GLY A 432 -0.03 -17.43 -12.33
N GLY A 433 -0.68 -18.15 -11.42
CA GLY A 433 -1.33 -19.46 -11.60
C GLY A 433 -2.58 -19.46 -12.48
N SER A 434 -2.61 -18.65 -13.55
CA SER A 434 -3.65 -18.76 -14.57
C SER A 434 -3.55 -20.12 -15.28
N ALA A 435 -4.68 -20.62 -15.75
CA ALA A 435 -4.73 -21.86 -16.51
C ALA A 435 -3.80 -21.84 -17.75
N ALA A 436 -3.67 -20.70 -18.43
CA ALA A 436 -2.79 -20.57 -19.60
C ALA A 436 -1.32 -20.74 -19.22
N VAL A 437 -0.87 -20.10 -18.14
CA VAL A 437 0.52 -20.22 -17.65
C VAL A 437 0.81 -21.64 -17.19
N VAL A 438 -0.10 -22.26 -16.43
CA VAL A 438 0.08 -23.62 -15.94
C VAL A 438 0.10 -24.64 -17.09
N ALA A 439 -0.79 -24.50 -18.07
CA ALA A 439 -0.80 -25.36 -19.25
C ALA A 439 0.49 -25.25 -20.08
N GLU A 440 0.99 -24.02 -20.27
CA GLU A 440 2.25 -23.76 -20.98
C GLU A 440 3.45 -24.40 -20.25
N LEU A 441 3.53 -24.27 -18.93
CA LEU A 441 4.60 -24.89 -18.13
C LEU A 441 4.54 -26.42 -18.18
N ILE A 442 3.34 -27.01 -18.13
CA ILE A 442 3.15 -28.46 -18.27
C ILE A 442 3.57 -28.93 -19.66
N GLN A 443 3.19 -28.20 -20.72
CA GLN A 443 3.58 -28.52 -22.09
C GLN A 443 5.09 -28.40 -22.30
N ALA A 444 5.74 -27.44 -21.62
CA ALA A 444 7.19 -27.30 -21.58
C ALA A 444 7.88 -28.46 -20.84
N GLY A 445 7.12 -29.32 -20.15
CA GLY A 445 7.59 -30.50 -19.47
C GLY A 445 7.72 -30.35 -17.96
N ALA A 446 7.28 -29.25 -17.33
CA ALA A 446 7.33 -29.07 -15.88
C ALA A 446 6.77 -30.31 -15.14
N ASP A 447 7.45 -30.74 -14.07
CA ASP A 447 7.00 -31.90 -13.30
C ASP A 447 5.71 -31.57 -12.56
N ILE A 448 4.59 -32.13 -13.05
CA ILE A 448 3.23 -31.96 -12.52
C ILE A 448 3.13 -32.40 -11.06
N ASN A 449 4.00 -33.32 -10.62
CA ASN A 449 4.01 -33.87 -9.27
C ASN A 449 5.26 -33.46 -8.47
N GLY A 450 6.10 -32.59 -9.03
CA GLY A 450 7.36 -32.21 -8.42
C GLY A 450 7.13 -31.52 -7.08
N GLU A 451 7.71 -32.05 -6.01
CA GLU A 451 7.43 -31.56 -4.66
C GLU A 451 8.08 -30.21 -4.38
N LEU A 452 7.34 -29.30 -3.74
CA LEU A 452 7.87 -28.02 -3.28
C LEU A 452 8.89 -28.24 -2.17
N SER A 453 10.14 -27.82 -2.42
CA SER A 453 11.22 -27.82 -1.46
C SER A 453 11.75 -26.41 -1.27
N VAL A 454 11.56 -25.89 -0.06
CA VAL A 454 12.13 -24.61 0.38
C VAL A 454 13.19 -24.92 1.44
N PRO A 455 14.49 -24.65 1.18
CA PRO A 455 15.54 -24.90 2.17
C PRO A 455 15.31 -24.10 3.45
N LEU A 456 15.29 -24.77 4.60
CA LEU A 456 14.97 -24.16 5.90
C LEU A 456 15.84 -22.94 6.24
N LEU A 457 17.14 -23.00 5.91
CA LEU A 457 18.11 -21.93 6.20
C LEU A 457 18.17 -20.84 5.12
N SER A 458 17.36 -20.95 4.06
CA SER A 458 17.20 -19.83 3.11
C SER A 458 16.38 -18.71 3.75
N PRO A 459 16.55 -17.44 3.32
CA PRO A 459 15.71 -16.34 3.81
C PRO A 459 14.20 -16.65 3.69
N PHE A 460 13.80 -17.24 2.57
CA PHE A 460 12.42 -17.65 2.32
C PHE A 460 11.96 -18.80 3.24
N GLY A 461 12.83 -19.78 3.50
CA GLY A 461 12.56 -20.87 4.44
C GLY A 461 12.39 -20.42 5.89
N LEU A 462 13.17 -19.43 6.34
CA LEU A 462 13.01 -18.84 7.66
C LEU A 462 11.66 -18.11 7.80
N ILE A 463 11.27 -17.34 6.77
CA ILE A 463 9.96 -16.68 6.73
C ILE A 463 8.84 -17.72 6.82
N PHE A 464 8.91 -18.78 6.02
CA PHE A 464 7.91 -19.85 6.02
C PHE A 464 7.88 -20.64 7.33
N ALA A 465 9.03 -20.84 7.98
CA ALA A 465 9.09 -21.45 9.31
C ALA A 465 8.37 -20.58 10.36
N CYS A 466 8.59 -19.26 10.35
CA CYS A 466 7.88 -18.33 11.24
C CYS A 466 6.37 -18.32 10.96
N LEU A 467 5.96 -18.29 9.69
CA LEU A 467 4.54 -18.35 9.30
C LEU A 467 3.88 -19.69 9.66
N SER A 468 4.62 -20.80 9.55
CA SER A 468 4.17 -22.12 9.99
C SER A 468 3.93 -22.17 11.50
N ILE A 469 4.78 -21.50 12.29
CA ILE A 469 4.58 -21.35 13.73
C ILE A 469 3.35 -20.45 13.99
N ARG A 470 3.22 -19.35 13.24
CA ARG A 470 2.06 -18.44 13.34
C ARG A 470 0.73 -19.15 13.11
N HIS A 471 0.68 -20.13 12.22
CA HIS A 471 -0.53 -20.90 11.92
C HIS A 471 -1.17 -21.54 13.17
N PHE A 472 -0.41 -21.87 14.22
CA PHE A 472 -0.96 -22.47 15.44
C PHE A 472 -1.79 -21.51 16.31
N PHE A 473 -1.55 -20.20 16.23
CA PHE A 473 -2.22 -19.19 17.05
C PHE A 473 -2.91 -18.09 16.25
N SER A 474 -2.60 -17.98 14.95
CA SER A 474 -3.23 -17.05 14.01
C SER A 474 -3.27 -17.69 12.61
N GLN A 475 -4.42 -18.28 12.30
CA GLN A 475 -4.67 -18.91 11.01
C GLN A 475 -5.06 -17.85 9.97
N THR A 476 -4.30 -17.82 8.89
CA THR A 476 -4.43 -16.92 7.74
C THR A 476 -4.12 -17.74 6.49
N HIS A 477 -4.49 -17.29 5.30
CA HIS A 477 -4.22 -18.06 4.09
C HIS A 477 -2.72 -18.26 3.87
N LEU A 478 -1.89 -17.25 4.15
CA LEU A 478 -0.45 -17.36 4.05
C LEU A 478 0.16 -18.27 5.11
N SER A 479 -0.33 -18.21 6.37
CA SER A 479 0.15 -19.11 7.41
C SER A 479 -0.23 -20.57 7.16
N ALA A 480 -1.43 -20.83 6.61
CA ALA A 480 -1.86 -22.16 6.19
C ALA A 480 -1.02 -22.68 5.01
N TYR A 481 -0.78 -21.84 3.98
CA TYR A 481 0.12 -22.18 2.88
C TYR A 481 1.51 -22.55 3.41
N ALA A 482 2.10 -21.68 4.23
CA ALA A 482 3.40 -21.93 4.83
C ALA A 482 3.40 -23.17 5.75
N TYR A 483 2.32 -23.48 6.45
CA TYR A 483 2.25 -24.67 7.29
C TYR A 483 2.24 -25.97 6.48
N HIS A 484 1.57 -25.98 5.31
CA HIS A 484 1.39 -27.16 4.46
C HIS A 484 2.36 -27.25 3.27
N HIS A 485 3.20 -26.25 3.00
CA HIS A 485 4.04 -26.18 1.79
C HIS A 485 5.06 -27.31 1.63
N HIS A 486 5.57 -27.87 2.75
CA HIS A 486 6.74 -28.75 2.70
C HIS A 486 6.39 -30.10 2.05
N ARG A 487 7.02 -30.40 0.90
CA ARG A 487 6.70 -31.52 0.01
C ARG A 487 5.27 -31.47 -0.57
N ALA A 488 4.64 -30.30 -0.62
CA ALA A 488 3.37 -30.14 -1.31
C ALA A 488 3.58 -30.30 -2.83
N SER A 489 2.68 -31.01 -3.51
CA SER A 489 2.67 -31.06 -4.98
C SER A 489 2.08 -29.76 -5.56
N PRO A 490 2.28 -29.47 -6.86
CA PRO A 490 1.64 -28.34 -7.52
C PRO A 490 0.12 -28.35 -7.36
N LEU A 491 -0.51 -29.53 -7.38
CA LEU A 491 -1.95 -29.67 -7.13
C LEU A 491 -2.33 -29.20 -5.72
N MET A 492 -1.56 -29.57 -4.69
CA MET A 492 -1.79 -29.09 -3.32
C MET A 492 -1.57 -27.58 -3.19
N CYS A 493 -0.50 -27.04 -3.79
CA CYS A 493 -0.23 -25.60 -3.81
C CYS A 493 -1.34 -24.81 -4.52
N SER A 494 -1.94 -25.36 -5.57
CA SER A 494 -3.07 -24.73 -6.26
C SER A 494 -4.32 -24.63 -5.38
N LEU A 495 -4.56 -25.61 -4.50
CA LEU A 495 -5.66 -25.57 -3.54
C LEU A 495 -5.37 -24.58 -2.41
N LEU A 496 -4.16 -24.61 -1.83
CA LEU A 496 -3.74 -23.68 -0.77
C LEU A 496 -3.75 -22.21 -1.23
N SER A 497 -3.47 -21.96 -2.50
CA SER A 497 -3.56 -20.63 -3.13
C SER A 497 -4.96 -20.30 -3.67
N SER A 498 -5.90 -21.23 -3.57
CA SER A 498 -7.25 -21.14 -4.16
C SER A 498 -7.27 -20.85 -5.67
N SER A 499 -6.24 -21.31 -6.39
CA SER A 499 -6.14 -21.24 -7.84
C SER A 499 -6.85 -22.44 -8.49
N PHE A 500 -8.19 -22.47 -8.42
CA PHE A 500 -8.98 -23.63 -8.86
C PHE A 500 -8.88 -23.91 -10.37
N ASP A 501 -8.68 -22.89 -11.19
CA ASP A 501 -8.44 -23.07 -12.63
C ASP A 501 -7.13 -23.82 -12.90
N ALA A 502 -6.06 -23.49 -12.15
CA ALA A 502 -4.81 -24.25 -12.19
C ALA A 502 -5.00 -25.69 -11.67
N ALA A 503 -5.77 -25.87 -10.59
CA ALA A 503 -6.08 -27.19 -10.06
C ALA A 503 -6.79 -28.06 -11.12
N ALA A 504 -7.75 -27.49 -11.84
CA ALA A 504 -8.47 -28.18 -12.91
C ALA A 504 -7.53 -28.59 -14.06
N VAL A 505 -6.62 -27.72 -14.49
CA VAL A 505 -5.60 -28.02 -15.51
C VAL A 505 -4.67 -29.14 -15.05
N LEU A 506 -4.16 -29.07 -13.80
CA LEU A 506 -3.29 -30.10 -13.23
C LEU A 506 -3.99 -31.46 -13.16
N LEU A 507 -5.26 -31.49 -12.74
CA LEU A 507 -6.08 -32.71 -12.69
C LEU A 507 -6.34 -33.29 -14.08
N ALA A 508 -6.68 -32.45 -15.06
CA ALA A 508 -6.87 -32.87 -16.45
C ALA A 508 -5.57 -33.41 -17.07
N ALA A 509 -4.42 -32.85 -16.69
CA ALA A 509 -3.09 -33.33 -17.08
C ALA A 509 -2.67 -34.63 -16.36
N GLY A 510 -3.45 -35.10 -15.39
CA GLY A 510 -3.19 -36.35 -14.67
C GLY A 510 -2.30 -36.21 -13.44
N ALA A 511 -2.34 -35.06 -12.75
CA ALA A 511 -1.71 -34.91 -11.44
C ALA A 511 -2.17 -36.00 -10.46
N ARG A 512 -1.24 -36.50 -9.64
CA ARG A 512 -1.52 -37.55 -8.66
C ARG A 512 -2.28 -36.98 -7.47
N CYS A 513 -3.46 -37.52 -7.20
CA CYS A 513 -4.30 -37.14 -6.07
C CYS A 513 -3.92 -37.85 -4.75
N ASP A 514 -3.15 -38.93 -4.84
CA ASP A 514 -2.80 -39.82 -3.72
C ASP A 514 -1.50 -39.43 -2.99
N LEU A 515 -0.76 -38.46 -3.53
CA LEU A 515 0.44 -37.93 -2.88
C LEU A 515 0.09 -37.26 -1.55
N THR A 516 1.03 -37.30 -0.60
CA THR A 516 0.92 -36.59 0.67
C THR A 516 2.10 -35.65 0.88
N ASN A 517 1.83 -34.48 1.44
CA ASN A 517 2.90 -33.59 1.90
C ASN A 517 3.57 -34.14 3.18
N SER A 518 4.56 -33.43 3.72
CA SER A 518 5.24 -33.87 4.97
C SER A 518 4.36 -33.91 6.22
N ARG A 519 3.13 -33.39 6.15
CA ARG A 519 2.13 -33.48 7.21
C ARG A 519 1.16 -34.65 7.02
N GLY A 520 1.26 -35.40 5.92
CA GLY A 520 0.36 -36.50 5.59
C GLY A 520 -0.94 -36.06 4.91
N TYR A 521 -1.07 -34.80 4.50
CA TYR A 521 -2.28 -34.29 3.84
C TYR A 521 -2.25 -34.60 2.35
N THR A 522 -3.35 -35.14 1.84
CA THR A 522 -3.60 -35.29 0.39
C THR A 522 -4.18 -34.02 -0.21
N ALA A 523 -4.26 -33.96 -1.54
CA ALA A 523 -4.98 -32.88 -2.23
C ALA A 523 -6.47 -32.85 -1.84
N LEU A 524 -7.10 -33.99 -1.58
CA LEU A 524 -8.50 -34.04 -1.13
C LEU A 524 -8.70 -33.44 0.27
N ASP A 525 -7.73 -33.64 1.17
CA ASP A 525 -7.79 -33.08 2.53
C ASP A 525 -7.71 -31.55 2.48
N LEU A 526 -6.77 -31.01 1.70
CA LEU A 526 -6.61 -29.57 1.51
C LEU A 526 -7.80 -28.93 0.77
N ALA A 527 -8.41 -29.65 -0.17
CA ALA A 527 -9.61 -29.18 -0.88
C ALA A 527 -10.81 -29.00 0.07
N LYS A 528 -10.93 -29.85 1.10
CA LYS A 528 -11.96 -29.70 2.14
C LYS A 528 -11.66 -28.52 3.06
N GLU A 529 -10.39 -28.34 3.44
CA GLU A 529 -9.95 -27.25 4.30
C GLU A 529 -10.13 -25.88 3.64
N THR A 530 -9.86 -25.78 2.34
CA THR A 530 -9.97 -24.56 1.54
C THR A 530 -11.36 -24.32 0.94
N SER A 531 -12.35 -25.17 1.24
CA SER A 531 -13.71 -25.12 0.67
C SER A 531 -13.71 -25.06 -0.87
N ALA A 532 -12.91 -25.90 -1.50
CA ALA A 532 -12.78 -25.96 -2.95
C ALA A 532 -14.12 -26.31 -3.64
N PRO A 533 -14.37 -25.81 -4.87
CA PRO A 533 -15.59 -26.09 -5.62
C PRO A 533 -15.90 -27.58 -5.79
N GLU A 534 -17.20 -27.92 -5.89
CA GLU A 534 -17.68 -29.30 -5.98
C GLU A 534 -17.06 -30.08 -7.16
N PHE A 535 -16.84 -29.44 -8.31
CA PHE A 535 -16.25 -30.11 -9.47
C PHE A 535 -14.79 -30.56 -9.23
N ILE A 536 -14.02 -29.80 -8.42
CA ILE A 536 -12.65 -30.14 -8.01
C ILE A 536 -12.68 -31.27 -6.98
N THR A 537 -13.55 -31.19 -5.96
CA THR A 537 -13.66 -32.22 -4.94
C THR A 537 -14.17 -33.55 -5.50
N ALA A 538 -15.09 -33.51 -6.48
CA ALA A 538 -15.53 -34.67 -7.24
C ALA A 538 -14.39 -35.29 -8.07
N ALA A 539 -13.58 -34.46 -8.74
CA ALA A 539 -12.42 -34.94 -9.49
C ALA A 539 -11.38 -35.62 -8.59
N LEU A 540 -11.08 -35.01 -7.44
CA LEU A 540 -10.18 -35.57 -6.42
C LEU A 540 -10.70 -36.88 -5.82
N SER A 541 -12.02 -37.06 -5.78
CA SER A 541 -12.68 -38.27 -5.26
C SER A 541 -12.81 -39.40 -6.30
N GLY A 542 -12.21 -39.25 -7.49
CA GLY A 542 -12.14 -40.31 -8.50
C GLY A 542 -12.99 -40.10 -9.76
N GLN A 543 -13.49 -38.88 -10.02
CA GLN A 543 -14.22 -38.53 -11.25
C GLN A 543 -13.43 -37.52 -12.11
N PRO A 544 -12.27 -37.87 -12.70
CA PRO A 544 -11.40 -36.93 -13.41
C PRO A 544 -12.04 -36.30 -14.66
N THR A 545 -13.07 -36.95 -15.22
CA THR A 545 -13.79 -36.47 -16.41
C THR A 545 -14.46 -35.12 -16.20
N THR A 546 -14.75 -34.71 -14.95
CA THR A 546 -15.33 -33.39 -14.66
C THR A 546 -14.34 -32.26 -14.94
N CYS A 547 -13.07 -32.44 -14.56
CA CYS A 547 -12.01 -31.46 -14.84
C CYS A 547 -11.56 -31.49 -16.31
N GLU A 548 -11.53 -32.66 -16.95
CA GLU A 548 -11.25 -32.74 -18.40
C GLU A 548 -12.34 -32.03 -19.22
N ALA A 549 -13.61 -32.23 -18.88
CA ALA A 549 -14.72 -31.50 -19.48
C ALA A 549 -14.61 -30.00 -19.19
N TYR A 550 -14.32 -29.61 -17.95
CA TYR A 550 -14.07 -28.22 -17.56
C TYR A 550 -12.98 -27.60 -18.44
N VAL A 551 -11.78 -28.17 -18.48
CA VAL A 551 -10.66 -27.63 -19.26
C VAL A 551 -11.01 -27.56 -20.75
N LYS A 552 -11.66 -28.58 -21.31
CA LYS A 552 -12.10 -28.60 -22.72
C LYS A 552 -13.14 -27.51 -23.04
N GLU A 553 -14.07 -27.25 -22.14
CA GLU A 553 -15.16 -26.30 -22.33
C GLU A 553 -14.78 -24.86 -21.93
N HIS A 554 -13.83 -24.70 -21.01
CA HIS A 554 -13.60 -23.44 -20.28
C HIS A 554 -12.23 -22.81 -20.62
N LEU A 555 -11.32 -23.55 -21.24
CA LEU A 555 -9.95 -23.13 -21.53
C LEU A 555 -9.56 -23.39 -22.99
N HIS A 556 -10.42 -23.03 -23.96
CA HIS A 556 -10.25 -23.26 -25.41
C HIS A 556 -8.88 -22.92 -26.03
N LYS A 557 -8.04 -22.12 -25.34
CA LYS A 557 -6.65 -21.79 -25.73
C LYS A 557 -5.57 -22.65 -25.07
N ALA A 558 -5.88 -23.38 -24.01
CA ALA A 558 -4.98 -24.36 -23.42
C ALA A 558 -4.95 -25.58 -24.34
N PRO A 559 -3.78 -26.13 -24.69
CA PRO A 559 -3.68 -27.25 -25.61
C PRO A 559 -4.13 -28.54 -24.90
N VAL A 560 -5.44 -28.75 -24.84
CA VAL A 560 -6.08 -29.91 -24.18
C VAL A 560 -5.60 -31.23 -24.79
N GLU A 561 -5.33 -31.23 -26.10
CA GLU A 561 -4.74 -32.37 -26.82
C GLU A 561 -3.29 -32.63 -26.38
N ALA A 562 -2.49 -31.60 -26.14
CA ALA A 562 -1.13 -31.75 -25.62
C ALA A 562 -1.11 -32.23 -24.15
N LEU A 563 -2.08 -31.79 -23.33
CA LEU A 563 -2.22 -32.29 -21.96
C LEU A 563 -2.52 -33.80 -21.92
N ALA A 564 -3.24 -34.32 -22.92
CA ALA A 564 -3.51 -35.75 -23.05
C ALA A 564 -2.24 -36.56 -23.38
N GLU A 565 -1.32 -36.02 -24.18
CA GLU A 565 0.00 -36.63 -24.45
C GLU A 565 0.88 -36.66 -23.19
N THR A 566 0.89 -35.57 -22.41
CA THR A 566 1.61 -35.50 -21.12
C THR A 566 1.08 -36.51 -20.11
N ARG A 567 -0.24 -36.77 -20.09
CA ARG A 567 -0.86 -37.81 -19.26
C ARG A 567 -0.33 -39.21 -19.56
N VAL A 568 -0.02 -39.50 -20.84
CA VAL A 568 0.58 -40.78 -21.24
C VAL A 568 2.04 -40.86 -20.77
N ALA A 569 2.80 -39.76 -20.87
CA ALA A 569 4.16 -39.68 -20.36
C ALA A 569 4.23 -39.85 -18.82
N ALA A 570 3.33 -39.19 -18.08
CA ALA A 570 3.25 -39.29 -16.62
C ALA A 570 2.89 -40.72 -16.13
N ARG A 571 2.08 -41.47 -16.89
CA ARG A 571 1.81 -42.90 -16.62
C ARG A 571 3.03 -43.80 -16.83
N ASN A 572 3.93 -43.41 -17.73
CA ASN A 572 5.12 -44.20 -18.07
C ASN A 572 6.34 -43.87 -17.17
N CYS A 573 6.36 -42.70 -16.54
CA CYS A 573 7.36 -42.30 -15.55
C CYS A 573 7.03 -42.88 -14.16
N GLY A 574 6.95 -44.20 -14.04
CA GLY A 574 6.90 -44.89 -12.75
C GLY A 574 8.26 -44.79 -12.06
N TYR A 575 8.47 -43.77 -11.22
CA TYR A 575 9.60 -43.76 -10.29
C TYR A 575 9.41 -44.90 -9.27
N GLY A 576 10.31 -45.88 -9.33
CA GLY A 576 10.40 -46.97 -8.38
C GLY A 576 10.52 -46.43 -6.95
N THR A 577 9.59 -46.81 -6.11
CA THR A 577 9.67 -46.66 -4.67
C THR A 577 10.74 -47.62 -4.16
N ASP A 578 11.97 -47.14 -3.97
CA ASP A 578 12.97 -47.84 -3.17
C ASP A 578 13.95 -46.81 -2.58
N ASP A 579 13.64 -46.33 -1.37
CA ASP A 579 14.58 -46.35 -0.23
C ASP A 579 13.84 -45.81 1.01
N SER A 580 12.86 -46.57 1.49
CA SER A 580 12.29 -46.37 2.82
C SER A 580 12.90 -47.39 3.75
N THR A 581 14.11 -47.15 4.29
CA THR A 581 14.57 -47.67 5.60
C THR A 581 16.02 -47.27 5.90
N ARG A 582 16.24 -46.01 6.32
CA ARG A 582 17.28 -45.65 7.31
C ARG A 582 17.32 -44.14 7.55
N THR A 583 16.49 -43.62 8.46
CA THR A 583 16.80 -42.38 9.23
C THR A 583 15.80 -42.12 10.38
N THR A 584 15.44 -43.14 11.16
CA THR A 584 14.54 -42.95 12.33
C THR A 584 15.23 -43.03 13.69
N LYS A 585 16.58 -43.02 13.75
CA LYS A 585 17.30 -42.98 15.05
C LYS A 585 18.45 -41.97 15.16
N MET A 586 18.71 -41.18 14.11
CA MET A 586 19.77 -40.15 14.12
C MET A 586 19.19 -38.73 14.28
N THR A 587 17.89 -38.57 14.07
CA THR A 587 17.16 -37.29 14.16
C THR A 587 16.97 -36.79 15.59
N MET A 588 16.90 -37.66 16.60
CA MET A 588 16.75 -37.23 18.01
C MET A 588 18.06 -36.74 18.64
N VAL A 589 19.20 -37.33 18.28
CA VAL A 589 20.51 -36.95 18.88
C VAL A 589 21.03 -35.65 18.25
N VAL A 590 20.82 -35.45 16.95
CA VAL A 590 21.12 -34.18 16.28
C VAL A 590 20.13 -33.08 16.71
N ALA A 591 18.85 -33.41 16.95
CA ALA A 591 17.89 -32.45 17.51
C ALA A 591 18.28 -31.99 18.93
N MET A 592 18.78 -32.86 19.82
CA MET A 592 19.21 -32.46 21.16
C MET A 592 20.50 -31.63 21.18
N MET A 593 21.46 -31.89 20.27
CA MET A 593 22.67 -31.07 20.14
C MET A 593 22.39 -29.74 19.42
N MET A 594 21.41 -29.71 18.50
CA MET A 594 20.91 -28.46 17.93
C MET A 594 20.12 -27.64 18.94
N VAL A 595 19.39 -28.24 19.88
CA VAL A 595 18.65 -27.47 20.91
C VAL A 595 19.61 -26.71 21.84
N THR A 596 20.79 -27.21 22.18
CA THR A 596 21.74 -26.46 23.04
C THR A 596 22.49 -25.35 22.29
N SER A 597 22.83 -25.54 21.02
CA SER A 597 23.41 -24.47 20.17
C SER A 597 22.36 -23.47 19.67
N MET A 598 21.13 -23.93 19.40
CA MET A 598 19.96 -23.08 19.12
C MET A 598 19.52 -22.35 20.39
N VAL A 599 19.68 -22.86 21.61
CA VAL A 599 19.37 -22.05 22.80
C VAL A 599 20.36 -20.90 22.94
N ILE A 600 21.65 -21.03 22.57
CA ILE A 600 22.59 -19.91 22.67
C ILE A 600 22.41 -18.92 21.51
N VAL A 601 22.31 -19.41 20.27
CA VAL A 601 22.08 -18.57 19.10
C VAL A 601 20.67 -17.99 19.10
N ALA A 602 19.65 -18.76 19.47
CA ALA A 602 18.32 -18.22 19.70
C ALA A 602 18.24 -17.43 21.00
N THR A 603 19.09 -17.54 22.02
CA THR A 603 19.02 -16.55 23.12
C THR A 603 19.53 -15.19 22.66
N ILE A 604 20.58 -15.15 21.82
CA ILE A 604 21.11 -13.90 21.22
C ILE A 604 20.18 -13.38 20.11
N PHE A 605 19.66 -14.27 19.28
CA PHE A 605 18.78 -13.93 18.18
C PHE A 605 17.35 -13.70 18.67
N ILE A 606 16.82 -14.43 19.66
CA ILE A 606 15.56 -14.09 20.36
C ILE A 606 15.79 -12.84 21.19
N THR A 607 16.90 -12.52 21.84
CA THR A 607 17.00 -11.15 22.44
C THR A 607 16.93 -10.05 21.38
N ALA A 608 17.56 -10.22 20.20
CA ALA A 608 17.44 -9.25 19.11
C ALA A 608 16.07 -9.27 18.39
N LEU A 609 15.46 -10.45 18.22
CA LEU A 609 14.16 -10.64 17.58
C LEU A 609 13.03 -10.31 18.52
N PHE A 610 13.15 -10.57 19.83
CA PHE A 610 12.21 -10.24 20.91
C PHE A 610 12.31 -8.75 21.23
N LEU A 611 13.47 -8.09 21.11
CA LEU A 611 13.50 -6.62 21.04
C LEU A 611 12.73 -6.11 19.81
N ARG A 612 12.89 -6.75 18.63
CA ARG A 612 12.12 -6.38 17.42
C ARG A 612 10.65 -6.85 17.41
N LEU A 613 10.30 -7.90 18.15
CA LEU A 613 8.96 -8.46 18.28
C LEU A 613 8.18 -7.71 19.34
N ILE A 614 8.84 -7.28 20.43
CA ILE A 614 8.28 -6.32 21.40
C ILE A 614 7.98 -5.00 20.68
N ILE A 615 8.83 -4.56 19.75
CA ILE A 615 8.57 -3.41 18.87
C ILE A 615 7.34 -3.62 17.94
N LEU A 616 6.96 -4.86 17.65
CA LEU A 616 5.88 -5.20 16.71
C LEU A 616 4.59 -5.75 17.36
N LEU A 617 4.62 -6.22 18.60
CA LEU A 617 3.51 -6.91 19.27
C LEU A 617 2.97 -6.19 20.52
N VAL A 618 3.62 -5.12 20.96
CA VAL A 618 3.21 -4.37 22.15
C VAL A 618 2.69 -3.00 21.70
N PRO A 619 1.47 -2.58 22.10
CA PRO A 619 0.97 -1.23 21.82
C PRO A 619 2.00 -0.18 22.24
N ALA A 620 2.17 0.89 21.45
CA ALA A 620 3.20 1.90 21.70
C ALA A 620 3.15 2.47 23.14
N SER A 621 1.96 2.52 23.75
CA SER A 621 1.71 2.86 25.15
C SER A 621 2.40 1.93 26.15
N THR A 622 2.29 0.62 25.96
CA THR A 622 2.89 -0.36 26.88
C THR A 622 4.40 -0.48 26.67
N MET A 623 4.88 -0.25 25.45
CA MET A 623 6.32 -0.19 25.12
C MET A 623 7.00 1.04 25.77
N ILE A 624 6.29 2.16 25.88
CA ILE A 624 6.82 3.36 26.55
C ILE A 624 6.71 3.25 28.07
N ALA A 625 5.65 2.64 28.61
CA ALA A 625 5.58 2.29 30.03
C ALA A 625 6.72 1.32 30.43
N ILE A 626 7.01 0.32 29.60
CA ILE A 626 8.12 -0.63 29.84
C ILE A 626 9.49 0.05 29.65
N LEU A 627 9.68 0.94 28.67
CA LEU A 627 10.94 1.70 28.53
C LEU A 627 11.16 2.72 29.65
N VAL A 628 10.09 3.24 30.24
CA VAL A 628 10.10 4.10 31.43
C VAL A 628 10.41 3.29 32.70
N ILE A 629 9.90 2.05 32.80
CA ILE A 629 10.09 1.16 33.96
C ILE A 629 11.45 0.43 33.91
N VAL A 630 11.93 0.00 32.74
CA VAL A 630 13.18 -0.77 32.57
C VAL A 630 14.44 0.07 32.78
N ASP A 631 14.39 1.39 32.53
CA ASP A 631 15.46 2.31 32.95
C ASP A 631 15.43 2.63 34.46
N GLY A 632 14.41 2.16 35.19
CA GLY A 632 14.30 2.26 36.64
C GLY A 632 15.18 1.24 37.39
N GLU A 633 15.66 0.18 36.74
CA GLU A 633 16.51 -0.85 37.35
C GLU A 633 18.02 -0.54 37.26
N THR A 634 18.43 0.59 36.67
CA THR A 634 19.81 1.10 36.78
C THR A 634 20.04 1.91 38.06
N GLN A 635 19.40 1.54 39.17
CA GLN A 635 19.64 2.16 40.49
C GLN A 635 20.94 1.71 41.16
N ASP A 636 21.58 0.63 40.67
CA ASP A 636 22.78 0.04 41.29
C ASP A 636 24.07 0.11 40.43
N ALA A 637 24.11 0.94 39.39
CA ALA A 637 25.37 1.17 38.68
C ALA A 637 26.29 2.08 39.53
N PRO A 638 27.51 1.65 39.89
CA PRO A 638 28.39 2.44 40.74
C PRO A 638 28.77 3.77 40.05
N PRO A 639 29.04 4.84 40.82
CA PRO A 639 29.34 6.18 40.29
C PRO A 639 30.55 6.24 39.33
N SER A 640 31.31 5.15 39.18
CA SER A 640 32.50 5.04 38.33
C SER A 640 32.22 4.79 36.85
N LEU A 641 30.96 4.63 36.42
CA LEU A 641 30.57 4.58 35.00
C LEU A 641 30.25 5.96 34.41
N TRP A 642 30.26 7.01 35.25
CA TRP A 642 29.95 8.37 34.86
C TRP A 642 31.27 9.08 34.58
N PRO A 643 31.46 9.73 33.42
CA PRO A 643 32.71 10.44 33.14
C PRO A 643 32.91 11.50 34.22
N ALA A 644 33.87 11.25 35.10
CA ALA A 644 34.36 12.22 36.06
C ALA A 644 35.38 13.11 35.34
N ASP A 645 34.90 13.94 34.41
CA ASP A 645 35.68 15.03 33.86
C ASP A 645 34.78 16.25 33.70
N GLU A 646 35.14 17.30 34.44
CA GLU A 646 34.57 18.64 34.39
C GLU A 646 34.70 19.22 32.97
N GLY A 647 33.57 19.50 32.31
CA GLY A 647 33.55 20.17 31.02
C GLY A 647 32.17 20.17 30.34
N GLU A 648 31.94 21.16 29.48
CA GLU A 648 30.72 21.44 28.70
C GLU A 648 30.11 20.22 27.98
N SER A 649 30.82 19.10 27.81
CA SER A 649 30.30 17.90 27.15
C SER A 649 29.27 17.11 27.98
N SER A 650 29.36 17.18 29.32
CA SER A 650 28.42 16.49 30.24
C SER A 650 27.04 17.15 30.22
N SER A 651 26.99 18.47 30.18
CA SER A 651 25.74 19.22 30.08
C SER A 651 25.11 19.01 28.70
N VAL A 652 25.84 19.18 27.61
CA VAL A 652 25.32 18.97 26.23
C VAL A 652 24.72 17.57 26.06
N TRP A 653 25.37 16.54 26.60
CA TRP A 653 24.83 15.17 26.56
C TRP A 653 23.53 15.01 27.35
N ARG A 654 23.44 15.58 28.56
CA ARG A 654 22.21 15.57 29.38
C ARG A 654 21.07 16.31 28.66
N HIS A 655 21.37 17.44 28.03
CA HIS A 655 20.42 18.24 27.26
C HIS A 655 19.88 17.50 26.02
N GLN A 656 20.75 16.80 25.28
CA GLN A 656 20.35 16.05 24.09
C GLN A 656 19.43 14.87 24.44
N LYS A 657 19.67 14.21 25.59
CA LYS A 657 18.82 13.10 26.07
C LYS A 657 17.43 13.54 26.49
N VAL A 658 17.30 14.73 27.08
CA VAL A 658 16.01 15.28 27.49
C VAL A 658 15.19 15.69 26.27
N GLN A 659 15.82 16.29 25.25
CA GLN A 659 15.16 16.60 23.98
C GLN A 659 14.64 15.33 23.27
N GLU A 660 15.44 14.25 23.21
CA GLU A 660 14.99 12.96 22.66
C GLU A 660 13.80 12.37 23.41
N LEU A 661 13.77 12.49 24.74
CA LEU A 661 12.67 11.99 25.58
C LEU A 661 11.38 12.78 25.38
N VAL A 662 11.49 14.11 25.27
CA VAL A 662 10.35 15.01 25.00
C VAL A 662 9.73 14.73 23.63
N VAL A 663 10.55 14.54 22.59
CA VAL A 663 10.06 14.20 21.24
C VAL A 663 9.34 12.85 21.24
N LYS A 664 9.88 11.85 21.94
CA LYS A 664 9.24 10.53 22.08
C LYS A 664 7.93 10.58 22.85
N PHE A 665 7.86 11.37 23.92
CA PHE A 665 6.61 11.60 24.65
C PHE A 665 5.57 12.30 23.78
N TRP A 666 5.97 13.25 22.94
CA TRP A 666 5.08 13.95 22.02
C TRP A 666 4.48 13.03 20.94
N ASP A 667 5.28 12.13 20.39
CA ASP A 667 4.80 11.11 19.45
C ASP A 667 3.82 10.12 20.08
N LEU A 668 3.96 9.85 21.38
CA LEU A 668 2.99 9.07 22.16
C LEU A 668 1.70 9.88 22.41
N PHE A 669 1.83 11.14 22.84
CA PHE A 669 0.70 12.02 23.13
C PHE A 669 -0.24 12.18 21.92
N LYS A 670 0.31 12.23 20.70
CA LYS A 670 -0.49 12.31 19.47
C LYS A 670 -1.30 11.04 19.15
N LYS A 671 -0.92 9.89 19.71
CA LYS A 671 -1.45 8.58 19.33
C LYS A 671 -2.33 7.94 20.40
N GLU A 672 -2.23 8.38 21.65
CA GLU A 672 -2.85 7.74 22.80
C GLU A 672 -4.05 8.55 23.31
N GLU A 673 -5.23 7.91 23.42
CA GLU A 673 -6.48 8.56 23.85
C GLU A 673 -6.78 8.33 25.35
N ASP A 674 -6.03 7.45 26.03
CA ASP A 674 -6.19 7.17 27.46
C ASP A 674 -5.44 8.18 28.34
N SER A 675 -6.20 9.03 29.04
CA SER A 675 -5.67 10.09 29.91
C SER A 675 -4.87 9.57 31.11
N THR A 676 -5.09 8.32 31.53
CA THR A 676 -4.36 7.69 32.64
C THR A 676 -2.93 7.33 32.23
N ILE A 677 -2.79 6.74 31.03
CA ILE A 677 -1.49 6.36 30.46
C ILE A 677 -0.68 7.61 30.13
N LEU A 678 -1.33 8.65 29.60
CA LEU A 678 -0.69 9.94 29.35
C LEU A 678 -0.16 10.59 30.62
N LYS A 679 -0.90 10.47 31.74
CA LYS A 679 -0.47 10.97 33.04
C LYS A 679 0.73 10.22 33.59
N GLU A 680 0.73 8.90 33.52
CA GLU A 680 1.86 8.10 34.01
C GLU A 680 3.13 8.36 33.19
N ALA A 681 3.01 8.46 31.87
CA ALA A 681 4.12 8.83 30.99
C ALA A 681 4.61 10.26 31.25
N TYR A 682 3.71 11.18 31.58
CA TYR A 682 4.03 12.55 31.95
C TYR A 682 4.81 12.63 33.26
N ASP A 683 4.30 11.99 34.32
CA ASP A 683 4.93 11.99 35.64
C ASP A 683 6.34 11.39 35.55
N ALA A 684 6.53 10.35 34.74
CA ALA A 684 7.84 9.77 34.47
C ALA A 684 8.80 10.73 33.75
N LEU A 685 8.32 11.50 32.77
CA LEU A 685 9.13 12.49 32.05
C LEU A 685 9.58 13.62 33.01
N VAL A 686 8.66 14.13 33.84
CA VAL A 686 8.94 15.17 34.83
C VAL A 686 9.91 14.66 35.90
N LEU A 687 9.70 13.45 36.44
CA LEU A 687 10.63 12.84 37.40
C LEU A 687 12.04 12.71 36.82
N ARG A 688 12.15 12.31 35.55
CA ARG A 688 13.46 12.16 34.90
C ARG A 688 14.12 13.52 34.65
N PHE A 689 13.35 14.53 34.28
CA PHE A 689 13.82 15.91 34.19
C PHE A 689 14.34 16.41 35.54
N LEU A 690 13.57 16.24 36.61
CA LEU A 690 13.95 16.62 37.98
C LEU A 690 15.23 15.90 38.42
N ARG A 691 15.37 14.59 38.15
CA ARG A 691 16.56 13.83 38.55
C ARG A 691 17.83 14.15 37.75
N ILE A 692 17.68 14.57 36.49
CA ILE A 692 18.82 14.95 35.63
C ILE A 692 19.36 16.32 36.02
N TYR A 693 18.48 17.27 36.34
CA TYR A 693 18.84 18.68 36.55
C TYR A 693 18.93 19.07 38.02
N LEU A 694 18.17 18.41 38.90
CA LEU A 694 18.08 18.69 40.33
C LEU A 694 18.45 17.44 41.16
N PRO A 695 19.67 16.88 41.02
CA PRO A 695 20.06 15.69 41.76
C PRO A 695 20.09 15.98 43.27
N GLY A 696 19.36 15.18 44.07
CA GLY A 696 19.32 15.29 45.53
C GLY A 696 17.96 15.66 46.13
N LEU A 697 16.90 15.79 45.32
CA LEU A 697 15.53 15.95 45.80
C LEU A 697 15.06 14.73 46.61
N SER A 698 14.29 14.97 47.68
CA SER A 698 13.62 13.87 48.40
C SER A 698 12.45 13.33 47.58
N GLN A 699 12.16 12.04 47.72
CA GLN A 699 11.04 11.38 47.02
C GLN A 699 9.69 12.08 47.25
N GLU A 700 9.47 12.64 48.45
CA GLU A 700 8.26 13.38 48.81
C GLU A 700 8.16 14.71 48.05
N THR A 701 9.30 15.37 47.80
CA THR A 701 9.38 16.61 47.02
C THR A 701 9.20 16.33 45.53
N GLU A 702 9.81 15.26 45.01
CA GLU A 702 9.62 14.80 43.62
C GLU A 702 8.14 14.53 43.31
N ALA A 703 7.44 13.81 44.19
CA ALA A 703 6.02 13.49 44.04
C ALA A 703 5.12 14.74 44.07
N THR A 704 5.42 15.69 44.95
CA THR A 704 4.68 16.95 45.08
C THR A 704 4.83 17.81 43.83
N LEU A 705 6.04 17.89 43.26
CA LEU A 705 6.32 18.66 42.06
C LEU A 705 5.65 18.08 40.81
N CYS A 706 5.61 16.75 40.67
CA CYS A 706 4.90 16.10 39.55
C CYS A 706 3.38 16.34 39.63
N ALA A 707 2.79 16.20 40.82
CA ALA A 707 1.37 16.42 41.03
C ALA A 707 0.93 17.86 40.70
N ASN A 708 1.71 18.85 41.12
CA ASN A 708 1.45 20.27 40.83
C ASN A 708 1.64 20.59 39.33
N SER A 709 2.68 20.02 38.71
CA SER A 709 2.97 20.18 37.27
C SER A 709 1.83 19.66 36.39
N TRP A 710 1.30 18.48 36.72
CA TRP A 710 0.16 17.90 35.99
C TRP A 710 -1.10 18.74 36.13
N GLN A 711 -1.40 19.26 37.33
CA GLN A 711 -2.56 20.13 37.54
C GLN A 711 -2.47 21.42 36.72
N GLU A 712 -1.30 22.04 36.58
CA GLU A 712 -1.13 23.22 35.73
C GLU A 712 -1.22 22.90 34.22
N ALA A 713 -0.69 21.77 33.79
CA ALA A 713 -0.76 21.33 32.39
C ALA A 713 -2.17 20.89 31.96
N ALA A 714 -2.99 20.39 32.89
CA ALA A 714 -4.35 19.90 32.65
C ALA A 714 -5.46 20.97 32.85
N MET A 715 -5.11 22.22 33.19
CA MET A 715 -6.11 23.28 33.39
C MET A 715 -6.63 23.85 32.06
N GLY A 716 -7.77 23.30 31.61
CA GLY A 716 -8.74 23.96 30.74
C GLY A 716 -8.62 23.68 29.25
N SER A 717 -8.77 22.43 28.82
CA SER A 717 -9.44 21.95 27.59
C SER A 717 -9.08 20.48 27.37
N ASP A 718 -9.86 19.74 26.56
CA ASP A 718 -9.62 18.32 26.21
C ASP A 718 -8.31 18.05 25.42
N ARG A 719 -7.36 19.00 25.41
CA ARG A 719 -6.01 18.86 24.83
C ARG A 719 -4.96 19.58 25.68
N LEU A 720 -3.83 18.90 25.92
CA LEU A 720 -2.65 19.41 26.65
C LEU A 720 -2.02 20.60 25.91
N ASP A 721 -1.84 21.74 26.60
CA ASP A 721 -1.20 22.95 26.06
C ASP A 721 0.31 22.89 26.32
N LEU A 722 1.09 22.65 25.26
CA LEU A 722 2.56 22.55 25.28
C LEU A 722 3.26 23.80 25.83
N ALA A 723 2.69 24.99 25.60
CA ALA A 723 3.28 26.22 26.12
C ALA A 723 3.12 26.29 27.64
N LYS A 724 1.95 25.89 28.15
CA LYS A 724 1.72 25.77 29.61
C LYS A 724 2.56 24.65 30.23
N PHE A 725 2.76 23.53 29.53
CA PHE A 725 3.63 22.44 29.95
C PHE A 725 5.07 22.91 30.23
N PHE A 726 5.69 23.60 29.27
CA PHE A 726 7.05 24.11 29.46
C PHE A 726 7.10 25.26 30.48
N GLN A 727 6.08 26.12 30.55
CA GLN A 727 6.00 27.16 31.57
C GLN A 727 5.90 26.59 33.00
N GLY A 728 5.18 25.49 33.20
CA GLY A 728 5.10 24.79 34.50
C GLY A 728 6.45 24.20 34.93
N LEU A 729 7.15 23.54 34.00
CA LEU A 729 8.51 23.02 34.25
C LEU A 729 9.50 24.14 34.61
N VAL A 730 9.42 25.29 33.92
CA VAL A 730 10.29 26.44 34.17
C VAL A 730 9.99 27.08 35.53
N ARG A 731 8.72 27.21 35.93
CA ARG A 731 8.36 27.74 37.26
C ARG A 731 8.80 26.84 38.40
N ILE A 732 8.69 25.52 38.23
CA ILE A 732 9.17 24.54 39.22
C ILE A 732 10.68 24.65 39.39
N ALA A 733 11.41 24.77 38.28
CA ALA A 733 12.86 24.95 38.32
C ALA A 733 13.27 26.32 38.89
N GLN A 734 12.57 27.41 38.56
CA GLN A 734 12.79 28.74 39.13
C GLN A 734 12.51 28.77 40.64
N SER A 735 11.39 28.22 41.10
CA SER A 735 11.04 28.15 42.52
C SER A 735 12.07 27.35 43.33
N TRP A 736 12.70 26.34 42.72
CA TRP A 736 13.76 25.56 43.35
C TRP A 736 15.11 26.28 43.35
N CYS A 737 15.47 26.96 42.24
CA CYS A 737 16.67 27.79 42.13
C CYS A 737 16.64 28.98 43.10
N ASP A 738 15.50 29.66 43.23
CA ASP A 738 15.31 30.77 44.17
C ASP A 738 15.48 30.33 45.63
N SER A 739 15.16 29.07 45.94
CA SER A 739 15.31 28.47 47.26
C SER A 739 16.74 27.99 47.58
N ASN A 740 17.61 27.83 46.57
CA ASN A 740 18.93 27.20 46.72
C ASN A 740 20.11 27.98 46.09
N ALA A 741 19.89 29.20 45.57
CA ALA A 741 20.91 30.12 45.04
C ALA A 741 21.86 29.49 43.99
N ALA A 742 21.29 28.88 42.95
CA ALA A 742 22.04 28.30 41.83
C ALA A 742 21.73 29.04 40.50
N ASP A 743 22.67 29.86 40.03
CA ASP A 743 22.49 30.80 38.91
C ASP A 743 22.62 30.15 37.51
N ASP A 744 23.18 28.94 37.39
CA ASP A 744 23.54 28.35 36.08
C ASP A 744 22.37 27.77 35.26
N TYR A 745 21.17 27.64 35.84
CA TYR A 745 20.05 26.92 35.19
C TYR A 745 18.96 27.81 34.59
N VAL A 746 18.90 29.09 34.97
CA VAL A 746 17.88 30.03 34.50
C VAL A 746 18.07 30.36 33.02
N GLY A 747 19.32 30.53 32.57
CA GLY A 747 19.63 30.85 31.17
C GLY A 747 19.27 29.74 30.17
N PHE A 748 19.37 28.46 30.55
CA PHE A 748 18.96 27.34 29.69
C PHE A 748 17.44 27.21 29.58
N LEU A 749 16.70 27.46 30.66
CA LEU A 749 15.24 27.43 30.66
C LEU A 749 14.63 28.59 29.88
N GLU A 750 15.26 29.76 29.93
CA GLU A 750 14.95 30.88 29.06
C GLU A 750 15.30 30.57 27.58
N ASP A 751 16.43 29.91 27.29
CA ASP A 751 16.78 29.41 25.95
C ASP A 751 15.77 28.35 25.45
N LEU A 752 15.35 27.42 26.30
CA LEU A 752 14.34 26.38 25.98
C LEU A 752 12.95 27.00 25.73
N LEU A 753 12.56 28.02 26.49
CA LEU A 753 11.34 28.82 26.25
C LEU A 753 11.43 29.64 24.96
N SER A 754 12.61 30.21 24.66
CA SER A 754 12.86 30.93 23.40
C SER A 754 12.87 29.99 22.19
N ARG A 755 13.28 28.73 22.38
CA ARG A 755 13.29 27.69 21.35
C ARG A 755 11.95 26.97 21.24
N SER A 756 11.16 26.90 22.30
CA SER A 756 9.80 26.34 22.25
C SER A 756 8.81 27.30 21.60
N THR A 757 9.04 28.62 21.71
CA THR A 757 8.43 29.64 20.83
C THR A 757 8.98 29.60 19.39
N CYS A 758 10.08 28.88 19.14
CA CYS A 758 10.63 28.56 17.81
C CYS A 758 10.25 27.16 17.28
N PHE A 759 9.29 26.44 17.89
CA PHE A 759 8.63 25.35 17.17
C PHE A 759 7.79 25.96 16.05
N ARG A 760 8.41 26.08 14.88
CA ARG A 760 7.74 26.49 13.64
C ARG A 760 6.60 25.51 13.34
N VAL A 761 5.37 25.96 13.52
CA VAL A 761 4.31 25.59 12.59
C VAL A 761 4.65 26.36 11.31
N SER A 762 5.29 25.69 10.36
CA SER A 762 5.31 26.18 8.99
C SER A 762 3.85 26.30 8.54
N ASP A 763 3.42 27.51 8.15
CA ASP A 763 2.22 27.64 7.34
C ASP A 763 2.44 26.78 6.08
N PRO A 764 1.66 25.72 5.86
CA PRO A 764 1.93 24.75 4.81
C PRO A 764 1.76 25.31 3.39
N LEU A 765 1.37 26.59 3.24
CA LEU A 765 1.04 27.17 1.94
C LEU A 765 2.07 28.15 1.37
N THR A 766 3.10 28.62 2.08
CA THR A 766 3.98 29.67 1.49
C THR A 766 5.49 29.50 1.65
N GLY A 767 5.98 28.62 2.52
CA GLY A 767 7.42 28.27 2.57
C GLY A 767 8.43 29.40 2.90
N GLU A 768 8.02 30.66 3.03
CA GLU A 768 8.92 31.76 3.38
C GLU A 768 9.14 31.86 4.90
N VAL A 769 10.42 31.95 5.29
CA VAL A 769 10.83 32.29 6.65
C VAL A 769 10.70 33.81 6.80
N ASN A 770 9.56 34.27 7.31
CA ASN A 770 9.39 35.67 7.66
C ASN A 770 10.11 35.94 9.00
N MET A 771 11.29 36.55 8.94
CA MET A 771 12.01 37.04 10.12
C MET A 771 11.48 38.42 10.49
N GLU A 772 10.29 38.53 11.08
CA GLU A 772 9.95 39.73 11.87
C GLU A 772 8.78 39.51 12.84
N GLN A 773 9.09 39.76 14.12
CA GLN A 773 8.24 39.98 15.30
C GLN A 773 7.80 38.77 16.16
N PRO A 774 8.34 38.65 17.41
CA PRO A 774 7.87 37.70 18.40
C PRO A 774 6.68 38.25 19.22
N LEU A 775 5.57 37.53 19.22
CA LEU A 775 4.47 37.69 20.17
C LEU A 775 4.82 36.97 21.48
N LEU A 776 5.47 37.69 22.39
CA LEU A 776 5.45 37.63 23.88
C LEU A 776 6.84 38.01 24.43
N ARG A 777 6.94 39.20 25.02
CA ARG A 777 7.98 39.52 26.00
C ARG A 777 7.41 39.26 27.39
N VAL A 778 7.87 38.20 28.05
CA VAL A 778 7.73 38.07 29.52
C VAL A 778 8.96 38.73 30.12
N ALA A 779 8.76 39.82 30.86
CA ALA A 779 9.82 40.52 31.58
C ALA A 779 9.87 39.99 33.02
N PHE A 780 11.04 39.49 33.46
CA PHE A 780 11.35 39.33 34.87
C PHE A 780 12.22 40.50 35.33
N ARG A 781 11.84 41.14 36.45
CA ARG A 781 12.65 42.13 37.15
C ARG A 781 13.61 41.40 38.09
N PRO A 782 14.93 41.68 38.05
CA PRO A 782 15.77 41.52 39.22
C PRO A 782 15.49 42.69 40.19
N VAL A 783 15.37 42.37 41.48
CA VAL A 783 15.47 43.36 42.54
C VAL A 783 16.95 43.65 42.75
N GLU A 784 17.45 44.76 42.22
CA GLU A 784 18.78 45.26 42.57
C GLU A 784 18.70 46.16 43.82
N ARG A 785 19.52 45.83 44.82
CA ARG A 785 19.97 46.77 45.85
C ARG A 785 20.90 47.81 45.19
N GLY A 786 20.82 49.06 45.67
CA GLY A 786 21.50 50.27 45.17
C GLY A 786 23.02 50.14 44.94
N ASP A 787 23.66 51.05 44.22
CA ASP A 787 23.56 52.50 44.39
C ASP A 787 23.93 53.29 43.11
N ASP A 788 23.37 54.51 43.05
CA ASP A 788 23.95 55.75 42.53
C ASP A 788 24.12 56.06 41.02
N MET A 789 23.25 56.99 40.60
CA MET A 789 23.57 58.34 40.10
C MET A 789 23.79 58.58 38.59
N MET A 790 22.74 59.20 38.01
CA MET A 790 22.72 60.59 37.51
C MET A 790 22.41 60.82 36.02
N SER A 791 21.41 61.71 35.86
CA SER A 791 20.97 62.48 34.68
C SER A 791 20.09 61.73 33.66
N GLY A 792 18.88 62.17 33.34
CA GLY A 792 18.05 63.28 33.77
C GLY A 792 16.94 63.52 32.73
N GLY A 793 15.71 63.80 33.18
CA GLY A 793 14.69 64.43 32.30
C GLY A 793 13.27 63.84 32.30
N THR A 794 12.54 64.06 33.40
CA THR A 794 11.08 64.33 33.49
C THR A 794 10.07 63.30 32.95
N CYS A 795 9.48 62.55 33.88
CA CYS A 795 8.11 62.04 33.85
C CYS A 795 7.38 62.52 35.12
N GLY A 796 6.09 62.82 35.02
CA GLY A 796 5.24 63.06 36.19
C GLY A 796 3.73 63.11 35.88
N PHE A 797 3.02 62.10 36.42
CA PHE A 797 1.62 62.11 36.91
C PHE A 797 0.48 62.18 35.87
N CYS A 798 -0.66 61.48 35.97
CA CYS A 798 -1.15 60.40 36.83
C CYS A 798 -2.54 59.93 36.30
N GLU A 799 -2.95 58.75 36.77
CA GLU A 799 -4.34 58.25 36.99
C GLU A 799 -5.16 57.49 35.90
N SER A 800 -5.69 56.37 36.40
CA SER A 800 -6.82 55.49 36.00
C SER A 800 -6.80 54.71 34.68
N MET A 801 -6.74 53.38 34.79
CA MET A 801 -7.22 52.44 33.76
C MET A 801 -8.18 51.44 34.40
N ASP A 802 -9.47 51.68 34.18
CA ASP A 802 -10.52 50.67 34.16
C ASP A 802 -10.39 49.86 32.86
N LEU A 803 -10.61 48.55 32.93
CA LEU A 803 -10.99 47.76 31.75
C LEU A 803 -12.14 46.82 32.13
N VAL A 804 -13.31 47.20 31.62
CA VAL A 804 -14.62 46.57 31.73
C VAL A 804 -14.81 45.58 30.57
N CYS A 805 -15.42 44.43 30.88
CA CYS A 805 -15.93 43.41 29.95
C CYS A 805 -17.26 43.81 29.26
N SER A 806 -17.64 43.05 28.21
CA SER A 806 -18.89 43.03 27.40
C SER A 806 -18.91 43.97 26.20
N GLY A 807 -19.47 43.69 25.01
CA GLY A 807 -20.26 42.60 24.38
C GLY A 807 -20.68 43.13 22.98
N ALA A 808 -20.52 42.38 21.89
CA ALA A 808 -21.50 41.51 21.19
C ALA A 808 -22.50 42.21 20.24
N ALA A 809 -22.61 41.68 19.01
CA ALA A 809 -23.76 41.58 18.09
C ALA A 809 -23.23 41.44 16.63
N ASP A 810 -23.55 40.45 15.78
CA ASP A 810 -24.70 39.54 15.74
C ASP A 810 -24.30 38.15 15.23
N ALA A 811 -24.86 37.14 15.89
CA ALA A 811 -24.95 35.76 15.44
C ALA A 811 -26.25 35.60 14.63
N ALA A 812 -26.23 34.74 13.61
CA ALA A 812 -27.44 34.08 13.12
C ALA A 812 -27.25 32.57 13.33
N GLU A 813 -27.68 32.11 14.50
CA GLU A 813 -28.07 30.71 14.70
C GLU A 813 -29.37 30.47 13.92
N VAL A 814 -29.42 29.39 13.14
CA VAL A 814 -30.69 28.81 12.71
C VAL A 814 -30.86 27.48 13.45
N GLU A 815 -31.62 27.55 14.54
CA GLU A 815 -32.20 26.42 15.23
C GLU A 815 -33.37 25.89 14.38
N VAL A 816 -33.28 24.66 13.84
CA VAL A 816 -34.43 23.98 13.24
C VAL A 816 -35.01 23.02 14.28
N LYS A 817 -36.03 23.48 15.00
CA LYS A 817 -36.93 22.62 15.76
C LYS A 817 -37.98 22.02 14.83
N PHE A 818 -38.11 20.71 14.87
CA PHE A 818 -39.26 19.99 14.32
C PHE A 818 -40.46 20.20 15.24
N ASP A 819 -41.56 20.74 14.70
CA ASP A 819 -42.86 20.33 15.18
C ASP A 819 -43.94 20.39 14.09
N GLN A 820 -44.68 19.28 14.00
CA GLN A 820 -46.01 19.07 13.40
C GLN A 820 -46.25 19.44 11.93
N GLY A 821 -46.21 18.42 11.07
CA GLY A 821 -47.27 18.17 10.09
C GLY A 821 -47.25 18.99 8.78
N GLN A 822 -47.35 18.26 7.67
CA GLN A 822 -47.60 18.70 6.28
C GLN A 822 -46.38 19.16 5.46
N LEU A 823 -45.88 18.19 4.68
CA LEU A 823 -44.98 18.41 3.55
C LEU A 823 -45.81 18.86 2.32
N GLY A 824 -45.66 20.13 1.93
CA GLY A 824 -46.07 20.64 0.62
C GLY A 824 -44.89 20.54 -0.35
N ILE A 825 -45.04 19.70 -1.38
CA ILE A 825 -44.06 19.43 -2.43
C ILE A 825 -43.98 20.61 -3.41
N ASN A 826 -42.77 21.02 -3.82
CA ASN A 826 -42.55 21.50 -5.19
C ASN A 826 -41.09 21.26 -5.66
N PHE A 827 -40.99 21.05 -6.97
CA PHE A 827 -40.08 20.16 -7.70
C PHE A 827 -38.63 20.62 -7.87
N HIS A 828 -37.72 19.65 -8.05
CA HIS A 828 -36.66 19.75 -9.06
C HIS A 828 -36.40 18.39 -9.76
N THR A 829 -36.84 18.34 -11.02
CA THR A 829 -36.32 17.49 -12.09
C THR A 829 -34.99 18.05 -12.60
N ALA A 830 -34.00 17.19 -12.87
CA ALA A 830 -32.73 17.59 -13.46
C ALA A 830 -32.90 17.99 -14.95
N TYR A 831 -33.04 19.30 -15.20
CA TYR A 831 -32.77 19.93 -16.49
C TYR A 831 -31.65 20.96 -16.29
N PHE A 832 -30.58 20.85 -17.09
CA PHE A 832 -29.60 21.92 -17.26
C PHE A 832 -30.06 22.77 -18.44
N GLU A 833 -30.47 24.01 -18.18
CA GLU A 833 -30.51 25.06 -19.19
C GLU A 833 -29.23 25.90 -19.11
N GLU A 834 -28.73 26.28 -20.27
CA GLU A 834 -27.62 27.22 -20.47
C GLU A 834 -27.92 28.56 -19.78
N SER A 835 -26.97 29.04 -18.97
CA SER A 835 -26.83 30.49 -18.77
C SER A 835 -25.36 30.87 -18.83
N ALA A 836 -25.03 31.61 -19.89
CA ALA A 836 -23.80 32.37 -20.00
C ALA A 836 -23.88 33.56 -19.05
N ALA A 837 -23.05 33.60 -18.00
CA ALA A 837 -22.71 34.82 -17.27
C ALA A 837 -21.39 34.66 -16.49
N ALA A 838 -20.38 35.41 -16.94
CA ALA A 838 -19.19 35.88 -16.23
C ALA A 838 -18.40 34.89 -15.35
N VAL A 839 -17.33 34.36 -15.93
CA VAL A 839 -16.15 33.83 -15.22
C VAL A 839 -15.54 34.94 -14.35
N PRO A 840 -15.39 34.78 -13.03
CA PRO A 840 -14.43 35.58 -12.29
C PRO A 840 -13.04 35.03 -12.64
N SER A 841 -12.20 35.86 -13.24
CA SER A 841 -10.77 35.59 -13.43
C SER A 841 -10.13 35.37 -12.05
N PHE A 842 -9.90 34.11 -11.69
CA PHE A 842 -9.21 33.69 -10.48
C PHE A 842 -7.68 33.69 -10.71
N ASP A 843 -7.15 34.85 -11.13
CA ASP A 843 -5.71 35.04 -11.38
C ASP A 843 -4.88 35.25 -10.11
N GLY A 844 -5.50 35.26 -8.92
CA GLY A 844 -4.83 35.66 -7.67
C GLY A 844 -4.37 34.52 -6.75
N ALA A 845 -4.82 33.29 -6.95
CA ALA A 845 -4.67 32.22 -5.93
C ALA A 845 -3.69 31.10 -6.31
N VAL A 846 -3.14 31.11 -7.53
CA VAL A 846 -2.18 30.10 -8.02
C VAL A 846 -0.72 30.59 -7.96
N GLN A 847 -0.50 31.79 -7.40
CA GLN A 847 0.82 32.43 -7.35
C GLN A 847 1.53 32.33 -5.98
N ARG A 848 1.09 31.45 -5.08
CA ARG A 848 1.79 31.17 -3.82
C ARG A 848 2.14 29.70 -3.69
#